data_AF-A0A8C5SXX9-F1
#
_entry.id   AF-A0A8C5SXX9-F1
#
_cell.length_a   1.000
_cell.length_b   1.000
_cell.length_c   1.000
_cell.angle_alpha   90.00
_cell.angle_beta   90.00
_cell.angle_gamma   90.00
#
_symmetry.space_group_name_H-M   'P 1'
#
loop_
_entity.id
_entity.type
_entity.pdbx_description
1 polymer ?
#
loop_
_entity_poly.entity_id
_entity_poly.type
_entity_poly.pdbx_seq_one_letter_code
_entity_poly.pdbx_strand_id
1 'polypeptide(L)'
;MKFALQAILSFGFLALCVASSSVRWCTISNEEQEKCQRLKQECFSQQQSKDFPELICVRKTDHQACITAIKDSEADAITLDAGLILEASLNPYNLKPIIAELHSKGSGATTTSYHAIAVVKKGTISSLEELRGKRSCHTGFKRSAGWLIPVGTLVSKNLLQWSGTESGPIEKAVEVFFRSGCVPGVKDVPKLCHACKSGTCDWNDPFAGYAGAYQCLKSGHGDVAFVNEGVVLADSAEERSKYELLCDDGSRRPVEEYESCYWARVASHAVVARSVDGRADKIWALLSYALEQIKQKQSRCQLFKSPQDSGKDLLFKDSAVGLIPVPQRTDAELYLGPKYCAAIQILKRERIDQDPDTTERIKWCAVGKAEKAKCDAWSAQSSGAIQCATADNTEDCLIKIIKREADAITLDGGHIFTAGKCGLVPILTEIPRDEADACVDPKKAVTSRGYIAVAVAKKIDTDVNWNTLRGKKSCHTAVGRTAGWNVPMGLINSQNNLSCHFDTFFKESCAPGAPLESSLCKLCKGSGGEGGLSEKYKCKPNSNEIYHSYSGALRCLIEEGQVAFVKHTTITEITEGQKKPAWARDVTSSDFVLLSKNGERCHHNEYETCHLAKVCNHAVVSRPERAEVVKKVVLEQQKRFGSQGTEKDVFHMFQSDAKDSLFKDGTECLAVPNENTFETYLGQEYLQSLEGFTKCSSSVIWKVFQARKSSRTAVLLAGLCDSGKTLLFVRLLTGNFRNTQTSITDGSALYRIKNDKNRNVTLIDLPGHESLRLQFLDRFKTAARCYNGKIF
;
A
#
# COMPACT_ATOMS: atom_id res chain seq x y z
N MET A 1 58.16 -34.28 2.83
CA MET A 1 56.82 -34.33 3.47
C MET A 1 56.10 -32.98 3.56
N LYS A 2 56.78 -31.81 3.65
CA LYS A 2 56.10 -30.49 3.70
C LYS A 2 55.45 -30.03 2.38
N PHE A 3 56.00 -30.42 1.23
CA PHE A 3 55.44 -30.03 -0.08
C PHE A 3 54.19 -30.83 -0.50
N ALA A 4 54.01 -32.05 0.00
CA ALA A 4 52.81 -32.85 -0.29
C ALA A 4 51.58 -32.35 0.49
N LEU A 5 51.77 -31.82 1.71
CA LEU A 5 50.67 -31.28 2.51
C LEU A 5 50.12 -29.96 1.97
N GLN A 6 50.97 -29.10 1.41
CA GLN A 6 50.54 -27.83 0.80
C GLN A 6 49.77 -28.04 -0.50
N ALA A 7 50.10 -29.06 -1.30
CA ALA A 7 49.33 -29.39 -2.49
C ALA A 7 47.93 -29.93 -2.15
N ILE A 8 47.79 -30.76 -1.11
CA ILE A 8 46.50 -31.31 -0.68
C ILE A 8 45.61 -30.22 -0.03
N LEU A 9 46.18 -29.27 0.72
CA LEU A 9 45.44 -28.12 1.25
C LEU A 9 45.02 -27.12 0.16
N SER A 10 45.80 -26.97 -0.91
CA SER A 10 45.47 -26.08 -2.03
C SER A 10 44.38 -26.67 -2.94
N PHE A 11 44.38 -27.99 -3.14
CA PHE A 11 43.30 -28.68 -3.86
C PHE A 11 42.04 -28.88 -3.00
N GLY A 12 42.16 -28.90 -1.67
CA GLY A 12 41.01 -28.91 -0.75
C GLY A 12 40.23 -27.58 -0.71
N PHE A 13 40.91 -26.43 -0.90
CA PHE A 13 40.27 -25.12 -0.95
C PHE A 13 39.76 -24.72 -2.36
N LEU A 14 40.29 -25.30 -3.43
CA LEU A 14 39.75 -25.11 -4.79
C LEU A 14 38.52 -25.98 -5.09
N ALA A 15 38.20 -26.96 -4.24
CA ALA A 15 36.99 -27.78 -4.34
C ALA A 15 35.76 -27.16 -3.61
N LEU A 16 35.93 -26.05 -2.89
CA LEU A 16 34.88 -25.32 -2.17
C LEU A 16 34.67 -23.94 -2.77
N CYS A 17 34.07 -23.87 -3.97
CA CYS A 17 33.22 -22.74 -4.42
C CYS A 17 32.78 -22.85 -5.89
N VAL A 18 32.48 -24.05 -6.41
CA VAL A 18 31.47 -24.11 -7.48
C VAL A 18 30.13 -23.97 -6.75
N ALA A 19 29.72 -22.74 -6.48
CA ALA A 19 28.39 -22.47 -5.98
C ALA A 19 27.40 -22.97 -7.03
N SER A 20 26.88 -24.19 -6.86
CA SER A 20 25.92 -24.75 -7.81
C SER A 20 24.75 -23.78 -7.95
N SER A 21 24.50 -23.32 -9.18
CA SER A 21 23.29 -22.59 -9.54
C SER A 21 22.15 -23.59 -9.56
N SER A 22 21.71 -24.09 -8.40
CA SER A 22 20.55 -24.98 -8.32
C SER A 22 19.51 -24.45 -7.35
N VAL A 23 18.25 -24.74 -7.67
CA VAL A 23 17.06 -24.44 -6.87
C VAL A 23 16.39 -25.76 -6.53
N ARG A 24 16.34 -26.07 -5.23
CA ARG A 24 15.71 -27.28 -4.72
C ARG A 24 14.26 -27.00 -4.35
N TRP A 25 13.34 -27.44 -5.19
CA TRP A 25 11.90 -27.32 -4.98
C TRP A 25 11.38 -28.48 -4.14
N CYS A 26 10.71 -28.17 -3.03
CA CYS A 26 10.15 -29.19 -2.16
C CYS A 26 8.76 -29.64 -2.64
N THR A 27 8.51 -30.94 -2.63
CA THR A 27 7.23 -31.57 -3.01
C THR A 27 6.71 -32.45 -1.87
N ILE A 28 5.38 -32.54 -1.70
CA ILE A 28 4.77 -33.24 -0.56
C ILE A 28 4.12 -34.58 -0.94
N SER A 29 4.00 -34.89 -2.23
CA SER A 29 3.36 -36.11 -2.72
C SER A 29 4.11 -36.71 -3.89
N ASN A 30 3.75 -37.95 -4.27
CA ASN A 30 4.34 -38.60 -5.44
C ASN A 30 3.92 -37.87 -6.72
N GLU A 31 2.65 -37.46 -6.80
CA GLU A 31 2.08 -36.73 -7.93
C GLU A 31 2.76 -35.36 -8.12
N GLU A 32 3.06 -34.65 -7.02
CA GLU A 32 3.83 -33.41 -7.06
C GLU A 32 5.29 -33.64 -7.48
N GLN A 33 5.93 -34.69 -6.95
CA GLN A 33 7.31 -35.03 -7.32
C GLN A 33 7.40 -35.34 -8.82
N GLU A 34 6.47 -36.11 -9.36
CA GLU A 34 6.39 -36.40 -10.79
C GLU A 34 6.13 -35.13 -11.62
N LYS A 35 5.22 -34.26 -11.19
CA LYS A 35 4.99 -32.97 -11.86
C LYS A 35 6.25 -32.12 -11.87
N CYS A 36 6.97 -32.04 -10.75
CA CYS A 36 8.22 -31.29 -10.66
C CYS A 36 9.28 -31.83 -11.64
N GLN A 37 9.43 -33.16 -11.74
CA GLN A 37 10.35 -33.79 -12.68
C GLN A 37 9.93 -33.56 -14.14
N ARG A 38 8.63 -33.59 -14.45
CA ARG A 38 8.12 -33.22 -15.77
C ARG A 38 8.44 -31.77 -16.12
N LEU A 39 8.22 -30.83 -15.19
CA LEU A 39 8.57 -29.43 -15.41
C LEU A 39 10.06 -29.26 -15.70
N LYS A 40 10.95 -29.98 -15.00
CA LYS A 40 12.39 -30.02 -15.28
C LYS A 40 12.68 -30.35 -16.75
N GLN A 41 11.97 -31.32 -17.33
CA GLN A 41 12.16 -31.75 -18.70
C GLN A 41 11.43 -30.86 -19.72
N GLU A 42 10.20 -30.43 -19.44
CA GLU A 42 9.34 -29.78 -20.42
C GLU A 42 9.52 -28.26 -20.46
N CYS A 43 9.77 -27.64 -19.31
CA CYS A 43 9.92 -26.19 -19.21
C CYS A 43 11.40 -25.76 -19.24
N PHE A 44 12.35 -26.62 -18.87
CA PHE A 44 13.76 -26.24 -18.69
C PHE A 44 14.76 -27.02 -19.57
N SER A 45 14.31 -27.85 -20.51
CA SER A 45 15.21 -28.66 -21.36
C SER A 45 16.06 -27.88 -22.36
N GLN A 46 15.62 -26.72 -22.84
CA GLN A 46 16.37 -25.91 -23.81
C GLN A 46 17.43 -24.98 -23.16
N GLN A 47 17.73 -25.19 -21.89
CA GLN A 47 18.57 -24.30 -21.11
C GLN A 47 20.07 -24.59 -21.33
N GLN A 48 20.75 -23.74 -22.13
CA GLN A 48 22.18 -23.91 -22.47
C GLN A 48 23.14 -22.97 -21.71
N SER A 49 22.64 -22.03 -20.89
CA SER A 49 23.53 -21.13 -20.13
C SER A 49 24.01 -21.77 -18.83
N LYS A 50 25.34 -21.79 -18.65
CA LYS A 50 26.03 -22.34 -17.47
C LYS A 50 25.66 -21.61 -16.15
N ASP A 51 25.19 -20.37 -16.25
CA ASP A 51 24.87 -19.52 -15.08
C ASP A 51 23.39 -19.59 -14.63
N PHE A 52 22.51 -20.23 -15.40
CA PHE A 52 21.08 -20.31 -15.07
C PHE A 52 20.81 -21.41 -14.02
N PRO A 53 19.88 -21.20 -13.07
CA PRO A 53 19.58 -22.18 -12.03
C PRO A 53 18.93 -23.49 -12.53
N GLU A 54 19.51 -24.64 -12.17
CA GLU A 54 18.92 -25.96 -12.39
C GLU A 54 17.80 -26.27 -11.37
N LEU A 55 16.67 -26.83 -11.84
CA LEU A 55 15.61 -27.34 -10.97
C LEU A 55 15.97 -28.72 -10.39
N ILE A 56 15.90 -28.85 -9.07
CA ILE A 56 16.04 -30.12 -8.33
C ILE A 56 14.77 -30.34 -7.50
N CYS A 57 14.14 -31.50 -7.61
CA CYS A 57 12.90 -31.81 -6.87
C CYS A 57 13.20 -32.66 -5.64
N VAL A 58 12.87 -32.15 -4.44
CA VAL A 58 13.10 -32.80 -3.14
C VAL A 58 11.76 -33.20 -2.54
N ARG A 59 11.51 -34.51 -2.43
CA ARG A 59 10.25 -35.02 -1.85
C ARG A 59 10.34 -35.12 -0.33
N LYS A 60 9.30 -34.64 0.36
CA LYS A 60 9.06 -34.83 1.80
C LYS A 60 7.65 -35.38 2.03
N THR A 61 7.29 -35.63 3.28
CA THR A 61 6.02 -36.29 3.66
C THR A 61 4.82 -35.35 3.64
N ASP A 62 5.05 -34.08 3.93
CA ASP A 62 4.02 -33.06 4.11
C ASP A 62 4.65 -31.65 4.06
N HIS A 63 3.80 -30.64 4.18
CA HIS A 63 4.23 -29.24 4.18
C HIS A 63 5.18 -28.90 5.34
N GLN A 64 4.99 -29.50 6.53
CA GLN A 64 5.81 -29.21 7.70
C GLN A 64 7.23 -29.75 7.54
N ALA A 65 7.35 -30.95 6.99
CA ALA A 65 8.63 -31.53 6.63
C ALA A 65 9.33 -30.71 5.54
N CYS A 66 8.61 -30.13 4.58
CA CYS A 66 9.17 -29.19 3.61
C CYS A 66 9.62 -27.86 4.24
N ILE A 67 8.83 -27.26 5.12
CA ILE A 67 9.20 -26.05 5.85
C ILE A 67 10.49 -26.27 6.65
N THR A 68 10.57 -27.41 7.34
CA THR A 68 11.77 -27.83 8.10
C THR A 68 12.96 -28.03 7.17
N ALA A 69 12.78 -28.73 6.03
CA ALA A 69 13.83 -28.94 5.05
C ALA A 69 14.35 -27.62 4.44
N ILE A 70 13.51 -26.62 4.24
CA ILE A 70 13.94 -25.30 3.75
C ILE A 70 14.74 -24.57 4.84
N LYS A 71 14.28 -24.59 6.09
CA LYS A 71 15.03 -24.03 7.22
C LYS A 71 16.42 -24.68 7.33
N ASP A 72 16.49 -26.00 7.28
CA ASP A 72 17.72 -26.79 7.46
C ASP A 72 18.59 -26.83 6.20
N SER A 73 18.25 -26.03 5.18
CA SER A 73 19.00 -25.93 3.93
C SER A 73 19.10 -27.24 3.13
N GLU A 74 18.11 -28.13 3.26
CA GLU A 74 17.92 -29.32 2.44
C GLU A 74 17.05 -29.05 1.20
N ALA A 75 16.17 -28.05 1.29
CA ALA A 75 15.39 -27.50 0.18
C ALA A 75 15.53 -25.96 0.13
N ASP A 76 15.03 -25.32 -0.93
CA ASP A 76 15.13 -23.86 -1.12
C ASP A 76 13.76 -23.18 -1.20
N ALA A 77 12.73 -23.85 -1.73
CA ALA A 77 11.42 -23.25 -1.90
C ALA A 77 10.26 -24.27 -1.87
N ILE A 78 9.09 -23.78 -1.46
CA ILE A 78 7.79 -24.47 -1.58
C ILE A 78 6.68 -23.42 -1.71
N THR A 79 5.59 -23.75 -2.41
CA THR A 79 4.37 -22.94 -2.42
C THR A 79 3.50 -23.28 -1.21
N LEU A 80 3.13 -22.29 -0.42
CA LEU A 80 2.28 -22.45 0.77
C LEU A 80 1.01 -21.61 0.67
N ASP A 81 -0.07 -22.07 1.30
CA ASP A 81 -1.25 -21.24 1.56
C ASP A 81 -1.02 -20.26 2.72
N ALA A 82 -1.91 -19.29 2.86
CA ALA A 82 -1.81 -18.21 3.83
C ALA A 82 -1.59 -18.68 5.30
N GLY A 83 -2.18 -19.80 5.71
CA GLY A 83 -2.04 -20.31 7.08
C GLY A 83 -0.66 -20.90 7.31
N LEU A 84 -0.17 -21.69 6.36
CA LEU A 84 1.17 -22.28 6.40
C LEU A 84 2.28 -21.23 6.21
N ILE A 85 2.05 -20.15 5.45
CA ILE A 85 2.99 -19.02 5.36
C ILE A 85 3.22 -18.41 6.75
N LEU A 86 2.16 -18.20 7.54
CA LEU A 86 2.30 -17.66 8.90
C LEU A 86 3.13 -18.62 9.75
N GLU A 87 2.82 -19.91 9.73
CA GLU A 87 3.54 -20.92 10.50
C GLU A 87 5.03 -21.02 10.13
N ALA A 88 5.31 -21.04 8.83
CA ALA A 88 6.66 -21.05 8.28
C ALA A 88 7.47 -19.80 8.63
N SER A 89 6.81 -18.69 8.97
CA SER A 89 7.47 -17.44 9.36
C SER A 89 7.89 -17.38 10.82
N LEU A 90 7.28 -18.22 11.68
CA LEU A 90 7.57 -18.23 13.10
C LEU A 90 8.92 -18.89 13.38
N ASN A 91 9.48 -18.57 14.54
CA ASN A 91 10.65 -19.27 15.09
C ASN A 91 10.30 -20.76 15.28
N PRO A 92 11.15 -21.71 14.86
CA PRO A 92 12.53 -21.55 14.40
C PRO A 92 12.73 -21.48 12.87
N TYR A 93 11.67 -21.41 12.07
CA TYR A 93 11.74 -21.53 10.61
C TYR A 93 12.15 -20.23 9.91
N ASN A 94 11.57 -19.09 10.34
CA ASN A 94 11.88 -17.75 9.83
C ASN A 94 11.87 -17.63 8.29
N LEU A 95 10.97 -18.36 7.62
CA LEU A 95 10.77 -18.26 6.18
C LEU A 95 9.92 -17.03 5.83
N LYS A 96 10.04 -16.54 4.59
CA LYS A 96 9.27 -15.41 4.10
C LYS A 96 8.70 -15.67 2.70
N PRO A 97 7.53 -15.10 2.36
CA PRO A 97 7.00 -15.15 1.01
C PRO A 97 7.87 -14.30 0.07
N ILE A 98 8.24 -14.87 -1.08
CA ILE A 98 9.09 -14.20 -2.08
C ILE A 98 8.39 -14.02 -3.42
N ILE A 99 7.39 -14.86 -3.74
CA ILE A 99 6.65 -14.83 -5.01
C ILE A 99 5.20 -15.20 -4.73
N ALA A 100 4.25 -14.39 -5.18
CA ALA A 100 2.81 -14.62 -4.98
C ALA A 100 2.15 -15.17 -6.25
N GLU A 101 1.18 -16.06 -6.08
CA GLU A 101 0.29 -16.47 -7.17
C GLU A 101 -0.66 -15.34 -7.58
N LEU A 102 -0.85 -15.18 -8.90
CA LEU A 102 -1.85 -14.30 -9.49
C LEU A 102 -3.06 -15.13 -9.93
N HIS A 103 -4.25 -14.67 -9.60
CA HIS A 103 -5.51 -15.24 -10.09
C HIS A 103 -6.31 -14.20 -10.87
N SER A 104 -7.19 -14.67 -11.75
CA SER A 104 -8.13 -13.81 -12.46
C SER A 104 -9.19 -13.26 -11.48
N LYS A 105 -9.43 -11.94 -11.50
CA LYS A 105 -10.51 -11.26 -10.75
C LYS A 105 -11.74 -10.96 -11.66
N GLY A 106 -11.83 -11.61 -12.82
CA GLY A 106 -12.80 -11.26 -13.86
C GLY A 106 -12.40 -10.01 -14.65
N SER A 107 -13.02 -9.79 -15.81
CA SER A 107 -12.81 -8.60 -16.67
C SER A 107 -11.34 -8.32 -17.06
N GLY A 108 -10.51 -9.37 -17.15
CA GLY A 108 -9.09 -9.25 -17.49
C GLY A 108 -8.19 -8.68 -16.39
N ALA A 109 -8.71 -8.44 -15.18
CA ALA A 109 -7.94 -8.04 -14.02
C ALA A 109 -7.33 -9.27 -13.31
N THR A 110 -6.15 -9.09 -12.72
CA THR A 110 -5.50 -10.10 -11.88
C THR A 110 -5.39 -9.62 -10.44
N THR A 111 -5.34 -10.56 -9.50
CA THR A 111 -5.25 -10.28 -8.05
C THR A 111 -4.35 -11.29 -7.36
N THR A 112 -3.67 -10.86 -6.30
CA THR A 112 -2.86 -11.70 -5.39
C THR A 112 -3.57 -11.96 -4.04
N SER A 113 -4.89 -11.77 -4.01
CA SER A 113 -5.69 -11.91 -2.79
C SER A 113 -7.17 -11.96 -3.12
N TYR A 114 -7.95 -12.45 -2.16
CA TYR A 114 -9.41 -12.40 -2.15
C TYR A 114 -9.91 -11.91 -0.78
N HIS A 115 -11.20 -11.68 -0.65
CA HIS A 115 -11.85 -11.22 0.58
C HIS A 115 -12.60 -12.39 1.23
N ALA A 116 -12.33 -12.65 2.50
CA ALA A 116 -13.16 -13.52 3.32
C ALA A 116 -14.42 -12.76 3.75
N ILE A 117 -15.57 -13.25 3.30
CA ILE A 117 -16.87 -12.61 3.52
C ILE A 117 -17.85 -13.57 4.22
N ALA A 118 -18.79 -12.99 4.96
CA ALA A 118 -19.94 -13.71 5.51
C ALA A 118 -21.18 -13.31 4.71
N VAL A 119 -21.81 -14.29 4.06
CA VAL A 119 -22.98 -14.10 3.21
C VAL A 119 -24.21 -14.63 3.94
N VAL A 120 -25.26 -13.82 4.00
CA VAL A 120 -26.53 -14.17 4.62
C VAL A 120 -27.68 -13.93 3.65
N LYS A 121 -28.82 -14.59 3.88
CA LYS A 121 -30.04 -14.27 3.13
C LYS A 121 -30.56 -12.90 3.55
N LYS A 122 -30.99 -12.10 2.59
CA LYS A 122 -31.49 -10.74 2.83
C LYS A 122 -32.59 -10.75 3.88
N GLY A 123 -32.44 -9.90 4.91
CA GLY A 123 -33.43 -9.75 5.99
C GLY A 123 -33.45 -10.85 7.06
N THR A 124 -32.52 -11.82 7.06
CA THR A 124 -32.56 -12.95 8.03
C THR A 124 -31.65 -12.81 9.25
N ILE A 125 -30.56 -12.06 9.14
CA ILE A 125 -29.58 -11.80 10.19
C ILE A 125 -29.25 -10.31 10.12
N SER A 126 -29.37 -9.60 11.24
CA SER A 126 -29.20 -8.14 11.28
C SER A 126 -27.92 -7.66 11.98
N SER A 127 -27.27 -8.53 12.76
CA SER A 127 -26.09 -8.24 13.57
C SER A 127 -25.16 -9.47 13.69
N LEU A 128 -23.94 -9.30 14.22
CA LEU A 128 -23.01 -10.41 14.44
C LEU A 128 -23.47 -11.32 15.59
N GLU A 129 -24.12 -10.76 16.60
CA GLU A 129 -24.63 -11.44 17.78
C GLU A 129 -25.71 -12.46 17.39
N GLU A 130 -26.52 -12.14 16.38
CA GLU A 130 -27.55 -13.01 15.82
C GLU A 130 -27.01 -14.26 15.12
N LEU A 131 -25.70 -14.36 14.87
CA LEU A 131 -25.08 -15.60 14.38
C LEU A 131 -25.19 -16.75 15.39
N ARG A 132 -25.30 -16.43 16.69
CA ARG A 132 -25.49 -17.43 17.73
C ARG A 132 -26.78 -18.21 17.51
N GLY A 133 -26.69 -19.54 17.51
CA GLY A 133 -27.84 -20.42 17.28
C GLY A 133 -28.30 -20.50 15.81
N LYS A 134 -27.56 -19.92 14.86
CA LYS A 134 -27.80 -20.11 13.42
C LYS A 134 -27.11 -21.36 12.89
N ARG A 135 -27.44 -21.75 11.66
CA ARG A 135 -26.77 -22.83 10.92
C ARG A 135 -25.68 -22.25 10.04
N SER A 136 -24.48 -22.80 10.09
CA SER A 136 -23.32 -22.24 9.38
C SER A 136 -22.80 -23.15 8.26
N CYS A 137 -22.45 -22.56 7.12
CA CYS A 137 -21.80 -23.24 6.00
C CYS A 137 -20.35 -22.78 5.89
N HIS A 138 -19.40 -23.72 5.98
CA HIS A 138 -17.98 -23.43 5.95
C HIS A 138 -17.30 -24.15 4.78
N THR A 139 -16.31 -23.51 4.16
CA THR A 139 -15.57 -24.15 3.04
C THR A 139 -14.77 -25.38 3.45
N GLY A 140 -14.46 -25.51 4.74
CA GLY A 140 -13.73 -26.64 5.32
C GLY A 140 -12.91 -26.22 6.54
N PHE A 141 -12.60 -27.19 7.38
CA PHE A 141 -11.80 -27.04 8.58
C PHE A 141 -10.41 -26.49 8.26
N LYS A 142 -9.90 -25.58 9.09
CA LYS A 142 -8.62 -24.88 8.92
C LYS A 142 -8.45 -24.08 7.62
N ARG A 143 -9.48 -23.93 6.78
CA ARG A 143 -9.40 -23.02 5.61
C ARG A 143 -9.50 -21.56 6.02
N SER A 144 -8.78 -20.68 5.34
CA SER A 144 -8.72 -19.24 5.61
C SER A 144 -10.10 -18.57 5.74
N ALA A 145 -10.81 -18.39 4.62
CA ALA A 145 -12.11 -17.70 4.63
C ALA A 145 -13.24 -18.53 5.27
N GLY A 146 -13.16 -19.85 5.17
CA GLY A 146 -14.23 -20.72 5.67
C GLY A 146 -14.18 -21.01 7.16
N TRP A 147 -13.02 -20.92 7.81
CA TRP A 147 -12.86 -21.35 9.21
C TRP A 147 -11.99 -20.40 10.03
N LEU A 148 -10.73 -20.20 9.65
CA LEU A 148 -9.76 -19.45 10.47
C LEU A 148 -10.21 -18.01 10.71
N ILE A 149 -10.58 -17.30 9.64
CA ILE A 149 -11.07 -15.91 9.74
C ILE A 149 -12.38 -15.82 10.52
N PRO A 150 -13.45 -16.56 10.19
CA PRO A 150 -14.70 -16.39 10.91
C PRO A 150 -14.61 -16.79 12.38
N VAL A 151 -14.01 -17.94 12.69
CA VAL A 151 -13.90 -18.40 14.08
C VAL A 151 -12.97 -17.47 14.88
N GLY A 152 -11.81 -17.10 14.34
CA GLY A 152 -10.90 -16.17 15.00
C GLY A 152 -11.51 -14.78 15.24
N THR A 153 -12.30 -14.28 14.29
CA THR A 153 -13.01 -13.00 14.42
C THR A 153 -14.07 -13.07 15.54
N LEU A 154 -14.87 -14.14 15.59
CA LEU A 154 -15.90 -14.31 16.63
C LEU A 154 -15.31 -14.44 18.04
N VAL A 155 -14.16 -15.13 18.19
CA VAL A 155 -13.43 -15.19 19.47
C VAL A 155 -12.89 -13.81 19.83
N SER A 156 -12.25 -13.11 18.89
CA SER A 156 -11.63 -11.79 19.14
C SER A 156 -12.63 -10.72 19.60
N LYS A 157 -13.89 -10.86 19.19
CA LYS A 157 -14.99 -9.96 19.57
C LYS A 157 -15.75 -10.41 20.81
N ASN A 158 -15.28 -11.45 21.51
CA ASN A 158 -15.95 -12.07 22.65
C ASN A 158 -17.39 -12.57 22.35
N LEU A 159 -17.73 -12.81 21.09
CA LEU A 159 -19.03 -13.36 20.69
C LEU A 159 -19.08 -14.87 20.87
N LEU A 160 -17.96 -15.54 20.56
CA LEU A 160 -17.72 -16.96 20.81
C LEU A 160 -16.79 -17.10 22.01
N GLN A 161 -17.30 -17.76 23.06
CA GLN A 161 -16.58 -17.94 24.32
C GLN A 161 -15.62 -19.12 24.20
N TRP A 162 -14.32 -18.82 24.19
CA TRP A 162 -13.25 -19.82 24.18
C TRP A 162 -11.99 -19.20 24.79
N SER A 163 -11.40 -19.84 25.80
CA SER A 163 -10.37 -19.23 26.63
C SER A 163 -8.95 -19.67 26.27
N GLY A 164 -8.78 -20.29 25.10
CA GLY A 164 -7.52 -20.83 24.62
C GLY A 164 -7.52 -22.36 24.58
N THR A 165 -6.44 -22.92 24.06
CA THR A 165 -6.30 -24.37 23.82
C THR A 165 -6.32 -25.20 25.10
N GLU A 166 -5.95 -24.64 26.26
CA GLU A 166 -6.10 -25.31 27.56
C GLU A 166 -7.56 -25.55 27.96
N SER A 167 -8.48 -24.68 27.52
CA SER A 167 -9.91 -24.82 27.82
C SER A 167 -10.60 -25.90 26.98
N GLY A 168 -9.89 -26.45 25.98
CA GLY A 168 -10.37 -27.50 25.09
C GLY A 168 -10.32 -27.09 23.60
N PRO A 169 -10.66 -28.03 22.70
CA PRO A 169 -10.66 -27.80 21.26
C PRO A 169 -11.67 -26.72 20.85
N ILE A 170 -11.25 -25.80 19.97
CA ILE A 170 -12.08 -24.68 19.49
C ILE A 170 -13.38 -25.16 18.81
N GLU A 171 -13.33 -26.32 18.17
CA GLU A 171 -14.45 -26.98 17.49
C GLU A 171 -15.63 -27.20 18.44
N LYS A 172 -15.37 -27.49 19.72
CA LYS A 172 -16.41 -27.63 20.75
C LYS A 172 -17.03 -26.30 21.14
N ALA A 173 -16.26 -25.22 21.18
CA ALA A 173 -16.82 -23.90 21.41
C ALA A 173 -17.68 -23.43 20.21
N VAL A 174 -17.26 -23.76 18.98
CA VAL A 174 -18.06 -23.52 17.77
C VAL A 174 -19.35 -24.36 17.75
N GLU A 175 -19.28 -25.61 18.22
CA GLU A 175 -20.43 -26.50 18.40
C GLU A 175 -21.49 -25.90 19.34
N VAL A 176 -21.07 -25.23 20.41
CA VAL A 176 -21.96 -24.53 21.35
C VAL A 176 -22.55 -23.26 20.71
N PHE A 177 -21.74 -22.52 19.94
CA PHE A 177 -22.16 -21.25 19.36
C PHE A 177 -23.21 -21.40 18.24
N PHE A 178 -23.02 -22.34 17.31
CA PHE A 178 -23.97 -22.58 16.21
C PHE A 178 -24.98 -23.69 16.54
N ARG A 179 -26.19 -23.60 15.97
CA ARG A 179 -27.21 -24.65 16.12
C ARG A 179 -26.85 -25.92 15.36
N SER A 180 -26.23 -25.79 14.19
CA SER A 180 -25.57 -26.86 13.45
C SER A 180 -24.66 -26.26 12.39
N GLY A 181 -23.78 -27.07 11.80
CA GLY A 181 -22.88 -26.60 10.76
C GLY A 181 -22.71 -27.61 9.63
N CYS A 182 -22.11 -27.14 8.54
CA CYS A 182 -21.37 -27.98 7.61
C CYS A 182 -19.91 -27.52 7.59
N VAL A 183 -19.04 -28.32 8.21
CA VAL A 183 -17.60 -28.03 8.29
C VAL A 183 -16.77 -29.23 7.81
N PRO A 184 -16.61 -29.40 6.48
CA PRO A 184 -15.83 -30.50 5.91
C PRO A 184 -14.43 -30.61 6.51
N GLY A 185 -14.03 -31.82 6.91
CA GLY A 185 -12.76 -32.13 7.54
C GLY A 185 -12.76 -32.16 9.07
N VAL A 186 -13.81 -31.69 9.75
CA VAL A 186 -13.92 -31.81 11.22
C VAL A 186 -14.21 -33.25 11.63
N LYS A 187 -13.54 -33.73 12.67
CA LYS A 187 -13.76 -35.03 13.31
C LYS A 187 -14.29 -34.82 14.73
N ASP A 188 -15.01 -35.80 15.27
CA ASP A 188 -15.43 -35.87 16.68
C ASP A 188 -16.37 -34.74 17.18
N VAL A 189 -17.00 -34.02 16.24
CA VAL A 189 -18.00 -32.97 16.51
C VAL A 189 -19.20 -33.08 15.55
N PRO A 190 -20.10 -34.08 15.73
CA PRO A 190 -21.16 -34.41 14.76
C PRO A 190 -22.12 -33.25 14.43
N LYS A 191 -22.42 -32.39 15.41
CA LYS A 191 -23.32 -31.24 15.23
C LYS A 191 -22.81 -30.24 14.18
N LEU A 192 -21.49 -30.18 13.95
CA LEU A 192 -20.87 -29.37 12.89
C LEU A 192 -20.92 -30.02 11.51
N CYS A 193 -21.52 -31.21 11.39
CA CYS A 193 -21.72 -31.93 10.13
C CYS A 193 -23.19 -32.04 9.71
N HIS A 194 -24.14 -31.76 10.62
CA HIS A 194 -25.58 -31.96 10.36
C HIS A 194 -26.13 -31.13 9.20
N ALA A 195 -25.53 -29.99 8.85
CA ALA A 195 -25.95 -29.20 7.69
C ALA A 195 -25.29 -29.64 6.38
N CYS A 196 -24.29 -30.54 6.41
CA CYS A 196 -23.65 -31.06 5.21
C CYS A 196 -24.61 -31.92 4.39
N LYS A 197 -24.38 -32.02 3.07
CA LYS A 197 -25.28 -32.73 2.17
C LYS A 197 -25.30 -34.22 2.48
N SER A 198 -24.15 -34.80 2.80
CA SER A 198 -23.99 -36.20 3.20
C SER A 198 -24.37 -36.48 4.66
N GLY A 199 -24.59 -35.43 5.47
CA GLY A 199 -24.68 -35.54 6.94
C GLY A 199 -23.35 -35.82 7.63
N THR A 200 -22.26 -35.97 6.86
CA THR A 200 -20.89 -36.18 7.34
C THR A 200 -20.00 -35.02 6.90
N CYS A 201 -18.93 -34.76 7.64
CA CYS A 201 -17.95 -33.73 7.28
C CYS A 201 -16.84 -34.28 6.36
N ASP A 202 -17.16 -35.10 5.35
CA ASP A 202 -16.14 -35.56 4.39
C ASP A 202 -15.65 -34.39 3.51
N TRP A 203 -14.36 -34.39 3.15
CA TRP A 203 -13.80 -33.45 2.17
C TRP A 203 -14.42 -33.60 0.76
N ASN A 204 -15.00 -34.76 0.46
CA ASN A 204 -15.74 -35.03 -0.77
C ASN A 204 -17.22 -34.62 -0.71
N ASP A 205 -17.69 -34.05 0.41
CA ASP A 205 -19.07 -33.58 0.51
C ASP A 205 -19.37 -32.52 -0.57
N PRO A 206 -20.56 -32.56 -1.21
CA PRO A 206 -20.96 -31.55 -2.18
C PRO A 206 -20.93 -30.10 -1.67
N PHE A 207 -21.02 -29.88 -0.36
CA PHE A 207 -20.91 -28.57 0.27
C PHE A 207 -19.48 -28.19 0.68
N ALA A 208 -18.47 -28.99 0.32
CA ALA A 208 -17.07 -28.63 0.52
C ALA A 208 -16.55 -27.57 -0.46
N GLY A 209 -15.60 -26.76 0.02
CA GLY A 209 -15.02 -25.67 -0.75
C GLY A 209 -15.93 -24.44 -0.88
N TYR A 210 -15.47 -23.48 -1.69
CA TYR A 210 -16.14 -22.18 -1.85
C TYR A 210 -17.53 -22.30 -2.48
N ALA A 211 -17.62 -22.98 -3.63
CA ALA A 211 -18.88 -23.19 -4.33
C ALA A 211 -19.85 -24.04 -3.48
N GLY A 212 -19.36 -25.09 -2.83
CA GLY A 212 -20.17 -25.96 -1.99
C GLY A 212 -20.75 -25.24 -0.76
N ALA A 213 -19.93 -24.46 -0.05
CA ALA A 213 -20.40 -23.72 1.13
C ALA A 213 -21.44 -22.65 0.78
N TYR A 214 -21.28 -21.99 -0.37
CA TYR A 214 -22.31 -21.09 -0.87
C TYR A 214 -23.58 -21.85 -1.29
N GLN A 215 -23.44 -23.01 -1.96
CA GLN A 215 -24.58 -23.87 -2.29
C GLN A 215 -25.34 -24.37 -1.05
N CYS A 216 -24.66 -24.61 0.07
CA CYS A 216 -25.26 -24.94 1.36
C CYS A 216 -26.20 -23.82 1.85
N LEU A 217 -25.82 -22.55 1.69
CA LEU A 217 -26.69 -21.40 1.99
C LEU A 217 -27.86 -21.29 0.99
N LYS A 218 -27.58 -21.37 -0.32
CA LYS A 218 -28.60 -21.31 -1.37
C LYS A 218 -29.69 -22.37 -1.16
N SER A 219 -29.28 -23.58 -0.82
CA SER A 219 -30.17 -24.73 -0.59
C SER A 219 -30.89 -24.68 0.77
N GLY A 220 -30.65 -23.67 1.60
CA GLY A 220 -31.32 -23.49 2.90
C GLY A 220 -30.87 -24.45 4.01
N HIS A 221 -29.76 -25.16 3.81
CA HIS A 221 -29.13 -25.98 4.84
C HIS A 221 -28.43 -25.12 5.91
N GLY A 222 -27.88 -23.97 5.50
CA GLY A 222 -27.35 -22.94 6.40
C GLY A 222 -28.11 -21.62 6.32
N ASP A 223 -27.87 -20.78 7.32
CA ASP A 223 -28.38 -19.41 7.45
C ASP A 223 -27.28 -18.38 7.12
N VAL A 224 -26.00 -18.78 7.27
CA VAL A 224 -24.81 -18.00 6.90
C VAL A 224 -23.80 -18.88 6.16
N ALA A 225 -23.13 -18.34 5.14
CA ALA A 225 -21.98 -18.98 4.48
C ALA A 225 -20.72 -18.12 4.58
N PHE A 226 -19.60 -18.75 4.95
CA PHE A 226 -18.29 -18.12 5.01
C PHE A 226 -17.47 -18.51 3.79
N VAL A 227 -17.35 -17.59 2.82
CA VAL A 227 -16.79 -17.84 1.48
C VAL A 227 -15.92 -16.67 1.00
N ASN A 228 -15.46 -16.71 -0.24
CA ASN A 228 -14.84 -15.55 -0.89
C ASN A 228 -15.85 -14.79 -1.76
N GLU A 229 -15.51 -13.57 -2.16
CA GLU A 229 -16.35 -12.74 -3.02
C GLU A 229 -16.57 -13.37 -4.41
N GLY A 230 -15.57 -14.09 -4.92
CA GLY A 230 -15.58 -14.61 -6.29
C GLY A 230 -16.71 -15.60 -6.57
N VAL A 231 -17.02 -16.51 -5.64
CA VAL A 231 -18.13 -17.48 -5.81
C VAL A 231 -19.48 -16.78 -5.86
N VAL A 232 -19.68 -15.72 -5.07
CA VAL A 232 -20.96 -15.02 -5.02
C VAL A 232 -21.13 -14.13 -6.25
N LEU A 233 -20.07 -13.43 -6.66
CA LEU A 233 -20.07 -12.55 -7.84
C LEU A 233 -20.22 -13.31 -9.17
N ALA A 234 -19.96 -14.62 -9.17
CA ALA A 234 -20.18 -15.49 -10.33
C ALA A 234 -21.66 -15.77 -10.62
N ASP A 235 -22.57 -15.54 -9.66
CA ASP A 235 -24.01 -15.69 -9.85
C ASP A 235 -24.64 -14.50 -10.62
N SER A 236 -25.82 -14.73 -11.19
CA SER A 236 -26.61 -13.69 -11.84
C SER A 236 -27.00 -12.58 -10.86
N ALA A 237 -27.26 -11.37 -11.38
CA ALA A 237 -27.62 -10.23 -10.54
C ALA A 237 -28.92 -10.48 -9.76
N GLU A 238 -29.86 -11.20 -10.37
CA GLU A 238 -31.14 -11.58 -9.77
C GLU A 238 -30.93 -12.52 -8.57
N GLU A 239 -30.07 -13.52 -8.72
CA GLU A 239 -29.75 -14.43 -7.63
C GLU A 239 -28.99 -13.71 -6.51
N ARG A 240 -27.98 -12.90 -6.85
CA ARG A 240 -27.21 -12.10 -5.89
C ARG A 240 -28.07 -11.16 -5.06
N SER A 241 -29.13 -10.59 -5.63
CA SER A 241 -30.04 -9.67 -4.95
C SER A 241 -30.76 -10.26 -3.73
N LYS A 242 -30.79 -11.60 -3.61
CA LYS A 242 -31.40 -12.34 -2.49
C LYS A 242 -30.49 -12.43 -1.25
N TYR A 243 -29.23 -12.01 -1.38
CA TYR A 243 -28.22 -12.14 -0.34
C TYR A 243 -27.66 -10.76 0.05
N GLU A 244 -27.10 -10.68 1.25
CA GLU A 244 -26.39 -9.53 1.78
C GLU A 244 -25.08 -9.99 2.42
N LEU A 245 -24.12 -9.08 2.51
CA LEU A 245 -22.90 -9.28 3.29
C LEU A 245 -23.15 -8.84 4.72
N LEU A 246 -22.68 -9.65 5.67
CA LEU A 246 -22.56 -9.27 7.07
C LEU A 246 -21.12 -8.82 7.32
N CYS A 247 -20.93 -7.52 7.57
CA CYS A 247 -19.61 -6.91 7.75
C CYS A 247 -19.03 -7.24 9.13
N ASP A 248 -17.72 -7.06 9.31
CA ASP A 248 -17.06 -7.30 10.59
C ASP A 248 -17.34 -6.23 11.65
N ASP A 249 -17.91 -5.10 11.26
CA ASP A 249 -18.45 -4.07 12.17
C ASP A 249 -19.93 -4.32 12.56
N GLY A 250 -20.54 -5.41 12.06
CA GLY A 250 -21.95 -5.75 12.29
C GLY A 250 -22.93 -5.07 11.36
N SER A 251 -22.49 -4.15 10.49
CA SER A 251 -23.34 -3.59 9.45
C SER A 251 -23.62 -4.60 8.32
N ARG A 252 -24.58 -4.25 7.46
CA ARG A 252 -24.91 -5.04 6.25
C ARG A 252 -24.70 -4.22 5.00
N ARG A 253 -24.23 -4.89 3.94
CA ARG A 253 -24.00 -4.27 2.64
C ARG A 253 -24.45 -5.19 1.51
N PRO A 254 -24.80 -4.64 0.33
CA PRO A 254 -24.94 -5.41 -0.90
C PRO A 254 -23.67 -6.23 -1.21
N VAL A 255 -23.83 -7.35 -1.91
CA VAL A 255 -22.72 -8.25 -2.29
C VAL A 255 -21.64 -7.52 -3.11
N GLU A 256 -22.04 -6.51 -3.89
CA GLU A 256 -21.17 -5.72 -4.74
C GLU A 256 -20.22 -4.81 -3.93
N GLU A 257 -20.56 -4.49 -2.68
CA GLU A 257 -19.77 -3.66 -1.76
C GLU A 257 -18.76 -4.48 -0.94
N TYR A 258 -18.36 -5.67 -1.41
CA TYR A 258 -17.40 -6.54 -0.71
C TYR A 258 -16.04 -5.87 -0.44
N GLU A 259 -15.62 -4.85 -1.21
CA GLU A 259 -14.37 -4.13 -0.96
C GLU A 259 -14.42 -3.20 0.26
N SER A 260 -15.63 -2.85 0.74
CA SER A 260 -15.85 -2.11 1.98
C SER A 260 -16.44 -2.97 3.10
N CYS A 261 -16.89 -4.20 2.81
CA CYS A 261 -17.52 -5.10 3.75
C CYS A 261 -16.95 -6.52 3.66
N TYR A 262 -15.95 -6.82 4.50
CA TYR A 262 -15.29 -8.12 4.56
C TYR A 262 -14.63 -8.33 5.92
N TRP A 263 -14.41 -9.59 6.32
CA TRP A 263 -13.85 -9.91 7.64
C TRP A 263 -12.33 -9.88 7.63
N ALA A 264 -11.72 -10.41 6.57
CA ALA A 264 -10.30 -10.25 6.32
C ALA A 264 -9.99 -10.36 4.84
N ARG A 265 -8.93 -9.68 4.41
CA ARG A 265 -8.31 -9.96 3.13
C ARG A 265 -7.41 -11.18 3.32
N VAL A 266 -7.51 -12.15 2.42
CA VAL A 266 -6.66 -13.34 2.44
C VAL A 266 -5.72 -13.28 1.26
N ALA A 267 -4.42 -13.32 1.53
CA ALA A 267 -3.40 -13.37 0.50
C ALA A 267 -3.46 -14.69 -0.28
N SER A 268 -3.12 -14.63 -1.57
CA SER A 268 -2.92 -15.81 -2.40
C SER A 268 -1.78 -16.68 -1.88
N HIS A 269 -1.73 -17.91 -2.37
CA HIS A 269 -0.61 -18.80 -2.11
C HIS A 269 0.70 -18.12 -2.55
N ALA A 270 1.79 -18.41 -1.84
CA ALA A 270 3.08 -17.83 -2.13
C ALA A 270 4.19 -18.88 -2.04
N VAL A 271 5.18 -18.72 -2.90
CA VAL A 271 6.46 -19.39 -2.78
C VAL A 271 7.18 -18.76 -1.60
N VAL A 272 7.55 -19.58 -0.62
CA VAL A 272 8.35 -19.17 0.54
C VAL A 272 9.78 -19.63 0.40
N ALA A 273 10.70 -18.85 0.97
CA ALA A 273 12.12 -19.19 1.06
C ALA A 273 12.71 -18.67 2.37
N ARG A 274 13.95 -19.03 2.67
CA ARG A 274 14.68 -18.51 3.85
C ARG A 274 14.79 -16.98 3.79
N SER A 275 14.68 -16.32 4.94
CA SER A 275 14.87 -14.86 5.03
C SER A 275 16.32 -14.43 4.77
N VAL A 276 17.27 -15.30 5.13
CA VAL A 276 18.72 -15.15 4.89
C VAL A 276 19.16 -16.22 3.90
N ASP A 277 19.96 -15.84 2.89
CA ASP A 277 20.47 -16.75 1.85
C ASP A 277 19.40 -17.62 1.14
N GLY A 278 18.18 -17.10 1.04
CA GLY A 278 17.02 -17.80 0.46
C GLY A 278 17.02 -17.91 -1.07
N ARG A 279 18.07 -17.40 -1.75
CA ARG A 279 18.22 -17.49 -3.22
C ARG A 279 17.00 -16.98 -4.02
N ALA A 280 16.29 -15.98 -3.50
CA ALA A 280 15.04 -15.46 -4.09
C ALA A 280 15.19 -15.07 -5.58
N ASP A 281 16.30 -14.43 -5.96
CA ASP A 281 16.58 -14.05 -7.35
C ASP A 281 16.71 -15.26 -8.27
N LYS A 282 17.33 -16.34 -7.81
CA LYS A 282 17.46 -17.60 -8.57
C LYS A 282 16.11 -18.31 -8.71
N ILE A 283 15.32 -18.33 -7.65
CA ILE A 283 13.96 -18.89 -7.67
C ILE A 283 13.08 -18.11 -8.65
N TRP A 284 13.15 -16.78 -8.64
CA TRP A 284 12.43 -15.94 -9.59
C TRP A 284 12.93 -16.12 -11.01
N ALA A 285 14.25 -16.22 -11.25
CA ALA A 285 14.79 -16.49 -12.57
C ALA A 285 14.23 -17.78 -13.17
N LEU A 286 14.17 -18.85 -12.37
CA LEU A 286 13.60 -20.14 -12.77
C LEU A 286 12.10 -20.02 -13.11
N LEU A 287 11.31 -19.40 -12.24
CA LEU A 287 9.87 -19.31 -12.43
C LEU A 287 9.47 -18.33 -13.54
N SER A 288 10.17 -17.18 -13.66
CA SER A 288 9.94 -16.23 -14.74
C SER A 288 10.25 -16.82 -16.12
N TYR A 289 11.30 -17.65 -16.22
CA TYR A 289 11.58 -18.40 -17.44
C TYR A 289 10.44 -19.35 -17.82
N ALA A 290 9.94 -20.15 -16.86
CA ALA A 290 8.79 -21.02 -17.12
C ALA A 290 7.54 -20.24 -17.60
N LEU A 291 7.29 -19.06 -17.02
CA LEU A 291 6.21 -18.18 -17.47
C LEU A 291 6.41 -17.67 -18.90
N GLU A 292 7.64 -17.36 -19.31
CA GLU A 292 7.94 -16.98 -20.69
C GLU A 292 7.72 -18.14 -21.68
N GLN A 293 8.09 -19.37 -21.31
CA GLN A 293 7.82 -20.55 -22.14
C GLN A 293 6.31 -20.77 -22.37
N ILE A 294 5.51 -20.55 -21.32
CA ILE A 294 4.04 -20.61 -21.41
C ILE A 294 3.50 -19.55 -22.38
N LYS A 295 4.01 -18.31 -22.31
CA LYS A 295 3.60 -17.21 -23.21
C LYS A 295 3.94 -17.49 -24.67
N GLN A 296 5.08 -18.13 -24.92
CA GLN A 296 5.51 -18.54 -26.25
C GLN A 296 4.67 -19.72 -26.81
N LYS A 297 3.62 -20.14 -26.08
CA LYS A 297 2.71 -21.24 -26.42
C LYS A 297 3.43 -22.56 -26.70
N GLN A 298 4.55 -22.79 -26.03
CA GLN A 298 5.19 -24.10 -26.05
C GLN A 298 4.25 -25.07 -25.32
N SER A 299 3.46 -25.83 -26.09
CA SER A 299 2.28 -26.58 -25.62
C SER A 299 2.56 -27.61 -24.52
N ARG A 300 3.83 -27.93 -24.28
CA ARG A 300 4.28 -28.90 -23.27
C ARG A 300 4.54 -28.31 -21.89
N CYS A 301 4.91 -27.03 -21.75
CA CYS A 301 5.20 -26.46 -20.43
C CYS A 301 3.90 -26.07 -19.70
N GLN A 302 3.47 -26.89 -18.73
CA GLN A 302 2.24 -26.68 -17.97
C GLN A 302 2.51 -26.46 -16.47
N LEU A 303 2.95 -25.26 -16.12
CA LEU A 303 3.25 -24.91 -14.71
C LEU A 303 2.01 -25.00 -13.81
N PHE A 304 0.91 -24.35 -14.22
CA PHE A 304 -0.28 -24.25 -13.38
C PHE A 304 -1.22 -25.44 -13.53
N LYS A 305 -1.28 -26.14 -14.66
CA LYS A 305 -2.24 -27.24 -14.84
C LYS A 305 -1.76 -28.55 -14.22
N SER A 306 -2.65 -29.24 -13.55
CA SER A 306 -2.46 -30.62 -13.08
C SER A 306 -3.08 -31.62 -14.08
N PRO A 307 -2.47 -32.80 -14.29
CA PRO A 307 -3.02 -33.84 -15.18
C PRO A 307 -4.43 -34.30 -14.77
N GLN A 308 -5.28 -34.61 -15.76
CA GLN A 308 -6.70 -34.98 -15.56
C GLN A 308 -6.90 -36.22 -14.67
N ASP A 309 -5.97 -37.18 -14.71
CA ASP A 309 -6.03 -38.44 -13.95
C ASP A 309 -5.20 -38.40 -12.65
N SER A 310 -4.82 -37.21 -12.18
CA SER A 310 -3.99 -37.01 -10.99
C SER A 310 -4.65 -36.09 -9.96
N GLY A 311 -3.98 -35.85 -8.84
CA GLY A 311 -4.40 -34.83 -7.87
C GLY A 311 -4.52 -33.44 -8.50
N LYS A 312 -5.34 -32.57 -7.89
CA LYS A 312 -5.48 -31.15 -8.29
C LYS A 312 -4.52 -30.26 -7.53
N ASP A 313 -4.24 -29.08 -8.09
CA ASP A 313 -3.41 -28.04 -7.48
C ASP A 313 -1.99 -28.51 -7.08
N LEU A 314 -1.37 -29.36 -7.91
CA LEU A 314 -0.03 -29.89 -7.66
C LEU A 314 1.03 -28.78 -7.85
N LEU A 315 1.86 -28.50 -6.83
CA LEU A 315 2.88 -27.43 -6.77
C LEU A 315 2.33 -25.99 -6.75
N PHE A 316 1.33 -25.69 -7.58
CA PHE A 316 0.65 -24.40 -7.71
C PHE A 316 -0.84 -24.63 -7.96
N LYS A 317 -1.66 -23.61 -7.68
CA LYS A 317 -3.10 -23.67 -8.00
C LYS A 317 -3.36 -23.80 -9.50
N ASP A 318 -4.30 -24.69 -9.87
CA ASP A 318 -4.72 -24.91 -11.27
C ASP A 318 -5.41 -23.68 -11.91
N SER A 319 -5.88 -22.77 -11.06
CA SER A 319 -6.54 -21.52 -11.39
C SER A 319 -5.59 -20.31 -11.44
N ALA A 320 -4.32 -20.49 -11.06
CA ALA A 320 -3.33 -19.42 -11.17
C ALA A 320 -3.08 -19.07 -12.65
N VAL A 321 -2.93 -17.77 -12.92
CA VAL A 321 -2.71 -17.23 -14.27
C VAL A 321 -1.32 -16.59 -14.41
N GLY A 322 -0.55 -16.55 -13.33
CA GLY A 322 0.80 -15.98 -13.31
C GLY A 322 1.40 -15.96 -11.91
N LEU A 323 2.62 -15.45 -11.83
CA LEU A 323 3.33 -15.20 -10.58
C LEU A 323 3.87 -13.78 -10.58
N ILE A 324 3.99 -13.18 -9.39
CA ILE A 324 4.59 -11.86 -9.22
C ILE A 324 5.56 -11.86 -8.03
N PRO A 325 6.73 -11.21 -8.14
CA PRO A 325 7.65 -11.10 -7.01
C PRO A 325 7.01 -10.33 -5.85
N VAL A 326 7.21 -10.81 -4.65
CA VAL A 326 6.87 -10.10 -3.42
C VAL A 326 8.04 -9.16 -3.09
N PRO A 327 7.80 -7.87 -2.77
CA PRO A 327 8.87 -6.93 -2.44
C PRO A 327 9.75 -7.42 -1.28
N GLN A 328 11.06 -7.18 -1.36
CA GLN A 328 12.07 -7.82 -0.48
C GLN A 328 11.88 -7.61 1.03
N ARG A 329 11.33 -6.45 1.45
CA ARG A 329 11.05 -6.12 2.86
C ARG A 329 9.68 -6.63 3.37
N THR A 330 8.93 -7.35 2.53
CA THR A 330 7.66 -7.94 2.96
C THR A 330 7.95 -9.23 3.73
N ASP A 331 7.63 -9.25 5.01
CA ASP A 331 7.55 -10.49 5.78
C ASP A 331 6.15 -11.10 5.69
N ALA A 332 5.96 -12.24 6.35
CA ALA A 332 4.68 -12.94 6.35
C ALA A 332 3.54 -12.09 6.93
N GLU A 333 3.77 -11.37 8.03
CA GLU A 333 2.72 -10.56 8.65
C GLU A 333 2.28 -9.42 7.75
N LEU A 334 3.22 -8.71 7.12
CA LEU A 334 2.89 -7.71 6.12
C LEU A 334 2.16 -8.34 4.94
N TYR A 335 2.61 -9.49 4.43
CA TYR A 335 2.03 -10.19 3.28
C TYR A 335 0.58 -10.62 3.53
N LEU A 336 0.33 -11.26 4.69
CA LEU A 336 -0.96 -11.82 5.09
C LEU A 336 -1.93 -10.76 5.62
N GLY A 337 -1.40 -9.71 6.25
CA GLY A 337 -2.15 -8.63 6.86
C GLY A 337 -2.51 -8.89 8.33
N PRO A 338 -2.68 -7.82 9.12
CA PRO A 338 -2.83 -7.92 10.58
C PRO A 338 -4.12 -8.60 11.02
N LYS A 339 -5.25 -8.37 10.31
CA LYS A 339 -6.53 -9.04 10.62
C LYS A 339 -6.42 -10.56 10.49
N TYR A 340 -5.72 -11.03 9.44
CA TYR A 340 -5.49 -12.46 9.21
C TYR A 340 -4.61 -13.07 10.31
N CYS A 341 -3.47 -12.43 10.60
CA CYS A 341 -2.54 -12.91 11.61
C CYS A 341 -3.17 -12.92 13.01
N ALA A 342 -3.88 -11.86 13.38
CA ALA A 342 -4.58 -11.77 14.67
C ALA A 342 -5.62 -12.89 14.83
N ALA A 343 -6.41 -13.17 13.78
CA ALA A 343 -7.41 -14.24 13.81
C ALA A 343 -6.76 -15.61 14.07
N ILE A 344 -5.63 -15.92 13.44
CA ILE A 344 -4.94 -17.21 13.64
C ILE A 344 -4.22 -17.27 14.98
N GLN A 345 -3.52 -16.21 15.37
CA GLN A 345 -2.80 -16.17 16.64
C GLN A 345 -3.75 -16.39 17.81
N ILE A 346 -4.93 -15.77 17.80
CA ILE A 346 -5.97 -15.99 18.82
C ILE A 346 -6.33 -17.47 18.93
N LEU A 347 -6.52 -18.15 17.80
CA LEU A 347 -6.85 -19.59 17.76
C LEU A 347 -5.70 -20.51 18.18
N LYS A 348 -4.48 -20.01 18.30
CA LYS A 348 -3.29 -20.77 18.75
C LYS A 348 -2.89 -20.47 20.21
N ARG A 349 -3.53 -19.52 20.90
CA ARG A 349 -3.16 -19.16 22.28
C ARG A 349 -3.46 -20.29 23.27
N GLU A 350 -2.56 -20.48 24.23
CA GLU A 350 -2.74 -21.40 25.37
C GLU A 350 -3.78 -20.84 26.35
N ARG A 351 -3.62 -19.57 26.72
CA ARG A 351 -4.60 -18.77 27.47
C ARG A 351 -4.89 -17.46 26.77
N ILE A 352 -6.15 -17.05 26.79
CA ILE A 352 -6.54 -15.67 26.49
C ILE A 352 -6.56 -14.92 27.81
N ASP A 353 -5.47 -14.22 28.13
CA ASP A 353 -5.49 -13.26 29.24
C ASP A 353 -6.51 -12.17 28.90
N GLN A 354 -7.55 -12.07 29.72
CA GLN A 354 -8.38 -10.86 29.79
C GLN A 354 -7.54 -9.80 30.48
N ASP A 355 -6.57 -9.21 29.77
CA ASP A 355 -5.82 -8.09 30.31
C ASP A 355 -6.81 -6.94 30.59
N PRO A 356 -6.91 -6.43 31.84
CA PRO A 356 -7.87 -5.40 32.19
C PRO A 356 -7.50 -4.12 31.46
N ASP A 357 -8.34 -3.73 30.52
CA ASP A 357 -8.44 -2.37 29.99
C ASP A 357 -7.12 -1.70 29.53
N THR A 358 -6.32 -2.40 28.72
CA THR A 358 -5.31 -1.74 27.87
C THR A 358 -5.93 -1.00 26.68
N THR A 359 -7.27 -0.91 26.61
CA THR A 359 -7.97 -0.31 25.47
C THR A 359 -7.70 1.18 25.35
N GLU A 360 -7.44 1.88 26.45
CA GLU A 360 -7.17 3.33 26.45
C GLU A 360 -5.67 3.71 26.40
N ARG A 361 -4.74 2.77 26.62
CA ARG A 361 -3.29 3.06 26.52
C ARG A 361 -2.86 3.09 25.05
N ILE A 362 -2.09 4.09 24.64
CA ILE A 362 -1.58 4.21 23.26
C ILE A 362 -0.06 4.02 23.19
N LYS A 363 0.40 3.28 22.17
CA LYS A 363 1.83 3.13 21.84
C LYS A 363 2.23 4.14 20.76
N TRP A 364 2.93 5.19 21.14
CA TRP A 364 3.47 6.18 20.20
C TRP A 364 4.75 5.67 19.54
N CYS A 365 4.87 5.81 18.22
CA CYS A 365 6.09 5.41 17.50
C CYS A 365 7.04 6.59 17.35
N ALA A 366 8.20 6.51 18.01
CA ALA A 366 9.26 7.49 17.93
C ALA A 366 10.34 7.06 16.92
N VAL A 367 10.81 8.00 16.11
CA VAL A 367 11.83 7.79 15.08
C VAL A 367 13.21 8.21 15.59
N GLY A 368 14.09 7.23 15.76
CA GLY A 368 15.44 7.43 16.25
C GLY A 368 15.53 7.76 17.75
N LYS A 369 16.75 8.03 18.21
CA LYS A 369 17.07 8.15 19.65
C LYS A 369 16.50 9.41 20.30
N ALA A 370 16.51 10.54 19.59
CA ALA A 370 16.08 11.83 20.14
C ALA A 370 14.57 11.83 20.41
N GLU A 371 13.76 11.41 19.43
CA GLU A 371 12.33 11.28 19.62
C GLU A 371 11.99 10.23 20.67
N LYS A 372 12.73 9.12 20.73
CA LYS A 372 12.54 8.11 21.77
C LYS A 372 12.71 8.72 23.16
N ALA A 373 13.78 9.47 23.39
CA ALA A 373 14.04 10.10 24.69
C ALA A 373 12.90 11.06 25.09
N LYS A 374 12.41 11.88 24.15
CA LYS A 374 11.26 12.77 24.39
C LYS A 374 9.97 11.98 24.64
N CYS A 375 9.76 10.88 23.90
CA CYS A 375 8.61 10.01 24.09
C CYS A 375 8.65 9.34 25.46
N ASP A 376 9.80 8.82 25.89
CA ASP A 376 9.96 8.17 27.20
C ASP A 376 9.69 9.18 28.33
N ALA A 377 10.15 10.43 28.18
CA ALA A 377 9.80 11.52 29.08
C ALA A 377 8.29 11.82 29.10
N TRP A 378 7.63 11.87 27.94
CA TRP A 378 6.19 12.02 27.85
C TRP A 378 5.44 10.85 28.52
N SER A 379 5.88 9.62 28.26
CA SER A 379 5.32 8.39 28.83
C SER A 379 5.37 8.42 30.35
N ALA A 380 6.49 8.85 30.94
CA ALA A 380 6.65 8.99 32.39
C ALA A 380 5.64 9.97 33.02
N GLN A 381 5.25 11.04 32.31
CA GLN A 381 4.30 12.06 32.81
C GLN A 381 2.84 11.76 32.41
N SER A 382 2.62 10.82 31.49
CA SER A 382 1.30 10.56 30.89
C SER A 382 0.29 9.87 31.79
N SER A 383 0.66 9.51 33.03
CA SER A 383 -0.15 8.69 33.95
C SER A 383 -0.52 7.32 33.37
N GLY A 384 0.38 6.73 32.58
CA GLY A 384 0.19 5.40 31.96
C GLY A 384 -0.64 5.40 30.67
N ALA A 385 -1.03 6.57 30.16
CA ALA A 385 -1.79 6.72 28.91
C ALA A 385 -0.90 6.53 27.66
N ILE A 386 0.39 6.87 27.73
CA ILE A 386 1.35 6.78 26.63
C ILE A 386 2.42 5.74 26.92
N GLN A 387 2.72 4.91 25.94
CA GLN A 387 3.91 4.04 25.89
C GLN A 387 4.68 4.31 24.59
N CYS A 388 5.98 4.05 24.57
CA CYS A 388 6.81 4.33 23.41
C CYS A 388 7.26 3.05 22.69
N ALA A 389 7.10 3.05 21.37
CA ALA A 389 7.79 2.19 20.44
C ALA A 389 8.89 3.00 19.74
N THR A 390 9.95 2.35 19.28
CA THR A 390 11.02 3.01 18.54
C THR A 390 11.25 2.33 17.21
N ALA A 391 11.49 3.11 16.17
CA ALA A 391 11.98 2.63 14.87
C ALA A 391 13.14 3.51 14.38
N ASP A 392 13.90 3.00 13.41
CA ASP A 392 15.06 3.72 12.87
C ASP A 392 14.67 4.80 11.86
N ASN A 393 13.51 4.65 11.21
CA ASN A 393 12.96 5.60 10.25
C ASN A 393 11.43 5.57 10.26
N THR A 394 10.82 6.54 9.59
CA THR A 394 9.36 6.70 9.51
C THR A 394 8.65 5.51 8.86
N GLU A 395 9.23 4.91 7.81
CA GLU A 395 8.65 3.72 7.15
C GLU A 395 8.58 2.52 8.11
N ASP A 396 9.63 2.29 8.89
CA ASP A 396 9.66 1.22 9.89
C ASP A 396 8.63 1.48 11.00
N CYS A 397 8.42 2.75 11.39
CA CYS A 397 7.32 3.10 12.29
C CYS A 397 5.94 2.83 11.68
N LEU A 398 5.72 3.14 10.39
CA LEU A 398 4.48 2.80 9.69
C LEU A 398 4.25 1.28 9.66
N ILE A 399 5.30 0.49 9.43
CA ILE A 399 5.25 -0.98 9.51
C ILE A 399 4.82 -1.43 10.90
N LYS A 400 5.43 -0.88 11.96
CA LYS A 400 5.04 -1.18 13.36
C LYS A 400 3.58 -0.85 13.64
N ILE A 401 3.07 0.26 13.10
CA ILE A 401 1.65 0.61 13.23
C ILE A 401 0.77 -0.39 12.47
N ILE A 402 1.12 -0.78 11.24
CA ILE A 402 0.37 -1.78 10.46
C ILE A 402 0.33 -3.13 11.19
N LYS A 403 1.45 -3.53 11.82
CA LYS A 403 1.60 -4.76 12.60
C LYS A 403 1.05 -4.69 14.03
N ARG A 404 0.44 -3.56 14.43
CA ARG A 404 -0.10 -3.35 15.79
C ARG A 404 0.97 -3.38 16.90
N GLU A 405 2.23 -3.16 16.57
CA GLU A 405 3.34 -2.97 17.51
C GLU A 405 3.40 -1.52 18.05
N ALA A 406 2.85 -0.57 17.29
CA ALA A 406 2.62 0.82 17.66
C ALA A 406 1.20 1.24 17.24
N ASP A 407 0.70 2.39 17.68
CA ASP A 407 -0.66 2.87 17.41
C ASP A 407 -0.69 4.16 16.59
N ALA A 408 0.24 5.07 16.83
CA ALA A 408 0.21 6.40 16.23
C ALA A 408 1.60 6.98 16.00
N ILE A 409 1.69 7.89 15.03
CA ILE A 409 2.86 8.69 14.70
C ILE A 409 2.41 10.01 14.05
N THR A 410 3.19 11.07 14.22
CA THR A 410 3.02 12.32 13.46
C THR A 410 3.79 12.24 12.14
N LEU A 411 3.15 12.60 11.03
CA LEU A 411 3.71 12.51 9.68
C LEU A 411 3.57 13.82 8.93
N ASP A 412 4.52 14.12 8.05
CA ASP A 412 4.35 15.13 7.01
C ASP A 412 3.49 14.61 5.84
N GLY A 413 3.02 15.53 5.00
CA GLY A 413 2.16 15.21 3.85
C GLY A 413 2.66 14.10 2.94
N GLY A 414 3.97 13.96 2.73
CA GLY A 414 4.54 12.90 1.89
C GLY A 414 4.38 11.52 2.52
N HIS A 415 4.60 11.40 3.82
CA HIS A 415 4.40 10.14 4.55
C HIS A 415 2.92 9.86 4.83
N ILE A 416 2.06 10.88 4.96
CA ILE A 416 0.60 10.70 5.05
C ILE A 416 0.07 10.00 3.79
N PHE A 417 0.57 10.32 2.60
CA PHE A 417 0.20 9.59 1.37
C PHE A 417 0.56 8.11 1.46
N THR A 418 1.78 7.81 1.92
CA THR A 418 2.26 6.43 2.08
C THR A 418 1.40 5.69 3.11
N ALA A 419 1.16 6.30 4.27
CA ALA A 419 0.34 5.76 5.35
C ALA A 419 -1.11 5.51 4.89
N GLY A 420 -1.69 6.46 4.15
CA GLY A 420 -3.01 6.36 3.55
C GLY A 420 -3.16 5.21 2.57
N LYS A 421 -2.17 5.01 1.69
CA LYS A 421 -2.11 3.83 0.81
C LYS A 421 -1.97 2.50 1.56
N CYS A 422 -1.51 2.55 2.81
CA CYS A 422 -1.47 1.39 3.71
C CYS A 422 -2.77 1.20 4.51
N GLY A 423 -3.77 2.06 4.32
CA GLY A 423 -5.06 2.01 5.03
C GLY A 423 -5.07 2.71 6.39
N LEU A 424 -4.05 3.53 6.70
CA LEU A 424 -4.05 4.38 7.88
C LEU A 424 -4.79 5.70 7.59
N VAL A 425 -5.27 6.37 8.63
CA VAL A 425 -6.08 7.59 8.53
C VAL A 425 -5.48 8.73 9.35
N PRO A 426 -5.49 9.97 8.83
CA PRO A 426 -5.17 11.15 9.64
C PRO A 426 -6.30 11.41 10.64
N ILE A 427 -5.94 11.72 11.89
CA ILE A 427 -6.91 11.86 12.99
C ILE A 427 -6.79 13.18 13.75
N LEU A 428 -5.63 13.81 13.74
CA LEU A 428 -5.36 15.13 14.31
C LEU A 428 -4.37 15.87 13.40
N THR A 429 -4.52 17.18 13.25
CA THR A 429 -3.63 18.04 12.46
C THR A 429 -2.84 18.96 13.39
N GLU A 430 -1.57 19.18 13.11
CA GLU A 430 -0.78 20.23 13.75
C GLU A 430 -1.26 21.61 13.27
N ILE A 431 -1.64 22.47 14.21
CA ILE A 431 -2.07 23.86 13.95
C ILE A 431 -0.93 24.79 14.37
N PRO A 432 -0.39 25.63 13.47
CA PRO A 432 0.63 26.61 13.80
C PRO A 432 0.02 27.83 14.50
N ARG A 433 0.86 28.66 15.13
CA ARG A 433 0.41 29.82 15.93
C ARG A 433 -0.36 30.89 15.14
N ASP A 434 -0.09 31.02 13.86
CA ASP A 434 -0.80 31.94 12.95
C ASP A 434 -2.22 31.46 12.57
N GLU A 435 -2.57 30.23 12.94
CA GLU A 435 -3.91 29.64 12.80
C GLU A 435 -4.56 29.38 14.18
N ALA A 436 -4.16 30.10 15.24
CA ALA A 436 -4.61 29.84 16.62
C ALA A 436 -6.14 29.87 16.83
N ASP A 437 -6.90 30.52 15.95
CA ASP A 437 -8.37 30.48 15.96
C ASP A 437 -8.93 29.04 15.87
N ALA A 438 -8.22 28.14 15.18
CA ALA A 438 -8.57 26.72 15.09
C ALA A 438 -8.35 25.96 16.42
N CYS A 439 -7.65 26.56 17.39
CA CYS A 439 -7.35 25.97 18.69
C CYS A 439 -8.38 26.32 19.79
N VAL A 440 -9.40 27.14 19.50
CA VAL A 440 -10.45 27.52 20.48
C VAL A 440 -11.26 26.31 20.92
N ASP A 441 -11.67 25.46 19.98
CA ASP A 441 -12.26 24.15 20.25
C ASP A 441 -11.58 23.09 19.38
N PRO A 442 -10.47 22.49 19.85
CA PRO A 442 -9.72 21.50 19.06
C PRO A 442 -10.49 20.22 18.77
N LYS A 443 -11.64 19.98 19.44
CA LYS A 443 -12.52 18.83 19.17
C LYS A 443 -13.47 19.11 18.01
N LYS A 444 -13.78 20.38 17.75
CA LYS A 444 -14.56 20.78 16.58
C LYS A 444 -13.69 20.58 15.35
N ALA A 445 -14.27 20.00 14.31
CA ALA A 445 -13.54 19.73 13.09
C ALA A 445 -13.15 21.06 12.39
N VAL A 446 -11.88 21.17 12.01
CA VAL A 446 -11.28 22.36 11.38
C VAL A 446 -10.66 22.00 10.04
N THR A 447 -10.69 22.92 9.10
CA THR A 447 -9.88 22.83 7.87
C THR A 447 -8.65 23.69 8.08
N SER A 448 -7.49 23.05 8.24
CA SER A 448 -6.23 23.78 8.34
C SER A 448 -5.84 24.36 6.98
N ARG A 449 -5.31 25.58 6.98
CA ARG A 449 -4.90 26.26 5.74
C ARG A 449 -3.62 25.66 5.15
N GLY A 450 -2.79 25.07 6.01
CA GLY A 450 -1.51 24.52 5.58
C GLY A 450 -0.59 25.59 5.03
N TYR A 451 0.23 25.24 4.04
CA TYR A 451 1.00 26.24 3.31
C TYR A 451 0.94 25.99 1.80
N ILE A 452 1.14 27.07 1.03
CA ILE A 452 1.07 27.02 -0.42
C ILE A 452 2.47 26.86 -1.01
N ALA A 453 2.67 25.84 -1.84
CA ALA A 453 3.90 25.60 -2.58
C ALA A 453 3.87 26.39 -3.90
N VAL A 454 4.91 27.19 -4.14
CA VAL A 454 5.01 28.09 -5.29
C VAL A 454 6.32 27.90 -6.04
N ALA A 455 6.29 28.18 -7.35
CA ALA A 455 7.47 28.37 -8.18
C ALA A 455 7.71 29.87 -8.33
N VAL A 456 8.90 30.33 -7.94
CA VAL A 456 9.29 31.74 -7.94
C VAL A 456 10.34 31.96 -9.02
N ALA A 457 10.17 33.00 -9.82
CA ALA A 457 11.17 33.47 -10.78
C ALA A 457 11.43 34.97 -10.58
N LYS A 458 12.55 35.46 -11.11
CA LYS A 458 12.81 36.89 -11.13
C LYS A 458 11.92 37.55 -12.19
N LYS A 459 11.38 38.73 -11.88
CA LYS A 459 10.50 39.48 -12.79
C LYS A 459 11.19 39.78 -14.13
N ILE A 460 12.49 40.10 -14.08
CA ILE A 460 13.35 40.40 -15.24
C ILE A 460 13.53 39.21 -16.20
N ASP A 461 13.42 37.97 -15.72
CA ASP A 461 13.56 36.76 -16.53
C ASP A 461 12.25 36.46 -17.29
N THR A 462 11.92 37.29 -18.28
CA THR A 462 10.63 37.26 -18.98
C THR A 462 10.38 35.98 -19.79
N ASP A 463 11.44 35.26 -20.15
CA ASP A 463 11.41 33.99 -20.86
C ASP A 463 11.18 32.78 -19.94
N VAL A 464 11.10 32.98 -18.62
CA VAL A 464 10.90 31.92 -17.63
C VAL A 464 9.44 31.84 -17.20
N ASN A 465 8.79 30.74 -17.57
CA ASN A 465 7.47 30.32 -17.10
C ASN A 465 7.41 28.79 -16.92
N TRP A 466 6.32 28.26 -16.38
CA TRP A 466 6.18 26.82 -16.09
C TRP A 466 6.44 25.92 -17.31
N ASN A 467 5.98 26.33 -18.49
CA ASN A 467 6.10 25.54 -19.72
C ASN A 467 7.50 25.59 -20.35
N THR A 468 8.34 26.54 -19.94
CA THR A 468 9.69 26.80 -20.47
C THR A 468 10.81 26.43 -19.51
N LEU A 469 10.49 25.75 -18.40
CA LEU A 469 11.45 25.37 -17.36
C LEU A 469 12.52 24.37 -17.83
N ARG A 470 12.27 23.62 -18.90
CA ARG A 470 13.22 22.64 -19.43
C ARG A 470 14.53 23.33 -19.82
N GLY A 471 15.64 22.80 -19.32
CA GLY A 471 16.98 23.33 -19.58
C GLY A 471 17.33 24.62 -18.81
N LYS A 472 16.43 25.14 -17.95
CA LYS A 472 16.72 26.28 -17.06
C LYS A 472 17.52 25.84 -15.83
N LYS A 473 17.97 26.82 -15.05
CA LYS A 473 18.62 26.62 -13.74
C LYS A 473 17.61 26.63 -12.60
N SER A 474 17.60 25.59 -11.76
CA SER A 474 16.62 25.46 -10.67
C SER A 474 17.21 25.40 -9.27
N CYS A 475 16.45 25.89 -8.30
CA CYS A 475 16.81 25.94 -6.89
C CYS A 475 15.75 25.24 -6.04
N HIS A 476 16.17 24.28 -5.22
CA HIS A 476 15.28 23.42 -4.45
C HIS A 476 15.66 23.44 -2.97
N THR A 477 14.67 23.29 -2.09
CA THR A 477 14.93 23.28 -0.64
C THR A 477 15.76 22.09 -0.18
N ALA A 478 15.42 20.89 -0.65
CA ALA A 478 16.19 19.63 -0.60
C ALA A 478 15.41 18.53 -1.33
N VAL A 479 16.09 17.47 -1.75
CA VAL A 479 15.47 16.25 -2.28
C VAL A 479 14.50 15.66 -1.24
N GLY A 480 13.30 15.29 -1.68
CA GLY A 480 12.26 14.68 -0.83
C GLY A 480 11.41 15.65 -0.03
N ARG A 481 11.71 16.96 -0.02
CA ARG A 481 10.87 17.97 0.66
C ARG A 481 9.64 18.35 -0.17
N THR A 482 8.52 18.61 0.49
CA THR A 482 7.24 18.81 -0.19
C THR A 482 7.22 19.98 -1.18
N ALA A 483 7.46 21.22 -0.73
CA ALA A 483 7.38 22.39 -1.61
C ALA A 483 8.53 22.46 -2.63
N GLY A 484 9.74 22.07 -2.20
CA GLY A 484 10.95 22.22 -3.01
C GLY A 484 11.25 21.05 -3.93
N TRP A 485 10.61 19.89 -3.74
CA TRP A 485 10.88 18.68 -4.53
C TRP A 485 9.63 17.91 -4.90
N ASN A 486 8.85 17.41 -3.93
CA ASN A 486 7.75 16.46 -4.22
C ASN A 486 6.63 17.09 -5.06
N VAL A 487 6.28 18.34 -4.81
CA VAL A 487 5.30 19.07 -5.64
C VAL A 487 5.85 19.35 -7.04
N PRO A 488 6.95 20.12 -7.21
CA PRO A 488 7.40 20.54 -8.53
C PRO A 488 7.87 19.37 -9.40
N MET A 489 8.71 18.49 -8.86
CA MET A 489 9.28 17.39 -9.64
C MET A 489 8.23 16.31 -9.96
N GLY A 490 7.20 16.19 -9.14
CA GLY A 490 6.08 15.28 -9.36
C GLY A 490 5.23 15.74 -10.54
N LEU A 491 4.86 17.03 -10.55
CA LEU A 491 4.18 17.66 -11.68
C LEU A 491 5.01 17.59 -12.97
N ILE A 492 6.31 17.92 -12.90
CA ILE A 492 7.23 17.85 -14.04
C ILE A 492 7.32 16.44 -14.60
N ASN A 493 7.48 15.41 -13.74
CA ASN A 493 7.57 14.03 -14.20
C ASN A 493 6.27 13.53 -14.81
N SER A 494 5.13 13.92 -14.25
CA SER A 494 3.81 13.58 -14.79
C SER A 494 3.62 14.16 -16.20
N GLN A 495 4.01 15.42 -16.40
CA GLN A 495 3.87 16.13 -17.67
C GLN A 495 4.88 15.67 -18.74
N ASN A 496 6.09 15.27 -18.33
CA ASN A 496 7.20 15.00 -19.24
C ASN A 496 7.63 13.53 -19.33
N ASN A 497 7.01 12.64 -18.55
CA ASN A 497 7.30 11.21 -18.46
C ASN A 497 8.81 10.91 -18.33
N LEU A 498 9.49 11.58 -17.39
CA LEU A 498 10.94 11.49 -17.21
C LEU A 498 11.42 10.12 -16.71
N SER A 499 10.50 9.23 -16.31
CA SER A 499 10.84 7.90 -15.79
C SER A 499 11.91 7.97 -14.68
N CYS A 500 11.80 8.99 -13.83
CA CYS A 500 12.64 9.21 -12.65
C CYS A 500 14.06 9.74 -12.91
N HIS A 501 14.39 10.07 -14.17
CA HIS A 501 15.62 10.75 -14.54
C HIS A 501 15.47 12.28 -14.39
N PHE A 502 15.30 12.72 -13.15
CA PHE A 502 15.06 14.13 -12.80
C PHE A 502 16.22 15.07 -13.15
N ASP A 503 17.43 14.53 -13.16
CA ASP A 503 18.68 15.18 -13.51
C ASP A 503 18.77 15.58 -14.99
N THR A 504 17.87 15.10 -15.84
CA THR A 504 17.85 15.41 -17.28
C THR A 504 16.95 16.58 -17.66
N PHE A 505 16.12 17.08 -16.73
CA PHE A 505 15.14 18.12 -17.05
C PHE A 505 15.71 19.54 -16.96
N PHE A 506 16.44 19.83 -15.89
CA PHE A 506 17.15 21.09 -15.69
C PHE A 506 18.61 20.95 -16.13
N LYS A 507 19.20 22.03 -16.64
CA LYS A 507 20.60 22.01 -17.09
C LYS A 507 21.56 21.88 -15.89
N GLU A 508 21.30 22.68 -14.87
CA GLU A 508 22.04 22.77 -13.61
C GLU A 508 21.05 23.10 -12.49
N SER A 509 21.19 22.50 -11.33
CA SER A 509 20.38 22.84 -10.16
C SER A 509 21.20 22.90 -8.88
N CYS A 510 20.61 23.45 -7.83
CA CYS A 510 20.97 23.05 -6.47
C CYS A 510 19.76 22.37 -5.81
N ALA A 511 19.89 21.07 -5.58
CA ALA A 511 18.95 20.23 -4.85
C ALA A 511 19.70 19.44 -3.78
N PRO A 512 19.88 20.02 -2.58
CA PRO A 512 20.61 19.36 -1.49
C PRO A 512 20.05 17.96 -1.18
N GLY A 513 20.93 16.96 -1.06
CA GLY A 513 20.58 15.54 -0.91
C GLY A 513 20.61 14.73 -2.20
N ALA A 514 20.79 15.35 -3.37
CA ALA A 514 21.02 14.65 -4.62
C ALA A 514 22.44 14.04 -4.70
N PRO A 515 22.70 13.08 -5.61
CA PRO A 515 24.04 12.58 -5.87
C PRO A 515 24.96 13.73 -6.30
N LEU A 516 26.14 13.84 -5.67
CA LEU A 516 27.05 14.97 -5.83
C LEU A 516 27.46 15.21 -7.30
N GLU A 517 27.66 14.14 -8.06
CA GLU A 517 28.06 14.18 -9.49
C GLU A 517 26.92 14.53 -10.45
N SER A 518 25.67 14.60 -9.96
CA SER A 518 24.51 14.89 -10.81
C SER A 518 24.42 16.37 -11.17
N SER A 519 23.69 16.68 -12.26
CA SER A 519 23.33 18.06 -12.63
C SER A 519 22.62 18.82 -11.50
N LEU A 520 21.97 18.07 -10.60
CA LEU A 520 21.17 18.59 -9.49
C LEU A 520 22.01 19.23 -8.37
N CYS A 521 23.32 19.00 -8.32
CA CYS A 521 24.21 19.59 -7.32
C CYS A 521 25.15 20.66 -7.87
N LYS A 522 25.10 20.95 -9.18
CA LYS A 522 26.05 21.84 -9.86
C LYS A 522 26.04 23.29 -9.36
N LEU A 523 24.88 23.81 -8.97
CA LEU A 523 24.75 25.17 -8.44
C LEU A 523 24.99 25.26 -6.93
N CYS A 524 25.09 24.13 -6.22
CA CYS A 524 25.25 24.15 -4.77
C CYS A 524 26.64 24.68 -4.35
N LYS A 525 26.71 25.42 -3.24
CA LYS A 525 27.91 26.17 -2.83
C LYS A 525 28.50 25.70 -1.50
N GLY A 526 28.00 24.62 -0.91
CA GLY A 526 28.45 24.14 0.39
C GLY A 526 28.31 25.25 1.43
N SER A 527 29.35 25.45 2.24
CA SER A 527 29.32 26.48 3.30
C SER A 527 29.52 27.92 2.81
N GLY A 528 29.60 28.15 1.49
CA GLY A 528 29.65 29.49 0.90
C GLY A 528 31.02 30.17 0.91
N GLY A 529 32.08 29.47 1.33
CA GLY A 529 33.48 29.92 1.25
C GLY A 529 34.31 29.07 0.28
N GLU A 530 35.59 29.41 0.13
CA GLU A 530 36.56 28.63 -0.66
C GLU A 530 37.27 27.57 0.21
N GLY A 531 37.63 26.42 -0.38
CA GLY A 531 38.40 25.36 0.28
C GLY A 531 37.63 24.11 0.69
N GLY A 532 38.32 23.17 1.36
CA GLY A 532 37.84 21.79 1.58
C GLY A 532 36.59 21.65 2.47
N LEU A 533 36.30 22.62 3.33
CA LEU A 533 35.06 22.66 4.12
C LEU A 533 33.83 22.90 3.24
N SER A 534 33.94 23.76 2.23
CA SER A 534 32.85 24.04 1.30
C SER A 534 32.51 22.82 0.45
N GLU A 535 33.53 22.16 -0.11
CA GLU A 535 33.36 20.92 -0.89
C GLU A 535 32.80 19.77 -0.03
N LYS A 536 33.18 19.69 1.25
CA LYS A 536 32.64 18.68 2.19
C LYS A 536 31.12 18.80 2.37
N TYR A 537 30.61 20.03 2.43
CA TYR A 537 29.19 20.31 2.69
C TYR A 537 28.37 20.58 1.43
N LYS A 538 29.01 20.63 0.26
CA LYS A 538 28.35 20.84 -1.02
C LYS A 538 27.23 19.83 -1.24
N CYS A 539 26.05 20.35 -1.53
CA CYS A 539 24.83 19.59 -1.77
C CYS A 539 24.40 18.68 -0.61
N LYS A 540 24.91 18.88 0.62
CA LYS A 540 24.44 18.13 1.79
C LYS A 540 23.06 18.66 2.22
N PRO A 541 22.09 17.79 2.57
CA PRO A 541 20.74 18.20 2.94
C PRO A 541 20.67 18.72 4.38
N ASN A 542 21.49 19.72 4.71
CA ASN A 542 21.51 20.37 6.01
C ASN A 542 21.96 21.83 5.89
N SER A 543 21.86 22.59 6.99
CA SER A 543 22.14 24.02 7.03
C SER A 543 23.58 24.43 6.74
N ASN A 544 24.53 23.48 6.65
CA ASN A 544 25.90 23.80 6.23
C ASN A 544 26.01 24.05 4.73
N GLU A 545 25.01 23.65 3.94
CA GLU A 545 24.83 24.09 2.55
C GLU A 545 24.03 25.40 2.55
N ILE A 546 24.61 26.49 2.02
CA ILE A 546 24.00 27.82 2.07
C ILE A 546 22.74 27.94 1.21
N TYR A 547 22.56 27.06 0.23
CA TYR A 547 21.35 26.97 -0.61
C TYR A 547 20.32 25.97 -0.08
N HIS A 548 20.50 25.41 1.12
CA HIS A 548 19.55 24.50 1.74
C HIS A 548 18.35 25.22 2.38
N SER A 549 17.18 24.55 2.38
CA SER A 549 15.92 25.02 2.94
C SER A 549 15.28 26.18 2.15
N TYR A 550 14.17 26.74 2.65
CA TYR A 550 13.41 27.79 1.96
C TYR A 550 14.25 29.05 1.68
N SER A 551 14.94 29.55 2.71
CA SER A 551 15.82 30.72 2.59
C SER A 551 16.97 30.48 1.60
N GLY A 552 17.62 29.32 1.68
CA GLY A 552 18.71 28.96 0.77
C GLY A 552 18.26 28.77 -0.68
N ALA A 553 17.09 28.18 -0.91
CA ALA A 553 16.55 28.04 -2.27
C ALA A 553 16.22 29.41 -2.90
N LEU A 554 15.67 30.35 -2.12
CA LEU A 554 15.45 31.72 -2.60
C LEU A 554 16.78 32.46 -2.84
N ARG A 555 17.76 32.28 -1.94
CA ARG A 555 19.13 32.80 -2.12
C ARG A 555 19.77 32.28 -3.41
N CYS A 556 19.63 30.99 -3.69
CA CYS A 556 20.07 30.38 -4.94
C CYS A 556 19.44 31.04 -6.17
N LEU A 557 18.14 31.36 -6.15
CA LEU A 557 17.48 32.07 -7.26
C LEU A 557 18.06 33.48 -7.47
N ILE A 558 18.36 34.19 -6.39
CA ILE A 558 18.95 35.53 -6.45
C ILE A 558 20.34 35.46 -7.07
N GLU A 559 21.18 34.54 -6.60
CA GLU A 559 22.60 34.49 -6.96
C GLU A 559 22.89 33.74 -8.28
N GLU A 560 22.23 32.61 -8.58
CA GLU A 560 22.64 31.68 -9.65
C GLU A 560 21.49 31.11 -10.51
N GLY A 561 20.33 30.90 -9.90
CA GLY A 561 19.19 30.21 -10.48
C GLY A 561 18.26 31.09 -11.32
N GLN A 562 17.29 30.45 -11.96
CA GLN A 562 16.21 31.08 -12.73
C GLN A 562 14.81 30.76 -12.17
N VAL A 563 14.68 29.64 -11.47
CA VAL A 563 13.46 29.29 -10.74
C VAL A 563 13.81 28.73 -9.36
N ALA A 564 13.08 29.13 -8.31
CA ALA A 564 13.13 28.50 -6.99
C ALA A 564 11.77 27.90 -6.61
N PHE A 565 11.80 26.76 -5.95
CA PHE A 565 10.60 26.10 -5.44
C PHE A 565 10.54 26.20 -3.92
N VAL A 566 9.61 26.99 -3.40
CA VAL A 566 9.53 27.38 -1.99
C VAL A 566 8.07 27.49 -1.51
N LYS A 567 7.84 27.86 -0.25
CA LYS A 567 6.50 28.23 0.24
C LYS A 567 6.20 29.70 -0.05
N HIS A 568 4.93 30.04 -0.23
CA HIS A 568 4.47 31.41 -0.56
C HIS A 568 5.00 32.52 0.36
N THR A 569 5.13 32.27 1.67
CA THR A 569 5.66 33.25 2.63
C THR A 569 7.17 33.54 2.52
N THR A 570 7.93 32.71 1.79
CA THR A 570 9.41 32.81 1.77
C THR A 570 9.89 34.15 1.21
N ILE A 571 9.20 34.71 0.22
CA ILE A 571 9.59 35.98 -0.41
C ILE A 571 9.51 37.10 0.64
N THR A 572 8.34 37.29 1.25
CA THR A 572 8.10 38.35 2.24
C THR A 572 8.93 38.15 3.51
N GLU A 573 9.09 36.92 4.00
CA GLU A 573 9.96 36.60 5.15
C GLU A 573 11.41 37.08 4.94
N ILE A 574 11.92 37.01 3.70
CA ILE A 574 13.30 37.37 3.37
C ILE A 574 13.45 38.84 2.97
N THR A 575 12.50 39.39 2.22
CA THR A 575 12.61 40.76 1.68
C THR A 575 12.10 41.82 2.65
N GLU A 576 11.13 41.48 3.51
CA GLU A 576 10.41 42.41 4.39
C GLU A 576 10.57 42.04 5.88
N GLY A 577 11.24 40.93 6.19
CA GLY A 577 11.50 40.50 7.57
C GLY A 577 12.35 41.50 8.37
N GLN A 578 12.14 41.53 9.70
CA GLN A 578 12.80 42.47 10.63
C GLN A 578 14.35 42.45 10.56
N LYS A 579 14.95 41.34 10.13
CA LYS A 579 16.40 41.19 9.92
C LYS A 579 16.68 40.66 8.51
N LYS A 580 16.67 41.56 7.54
CA LYS A 580 16.99 41.27 6.14
C LYS A 580 18.43 40.74 6.02
N PRO A 581 18.65 39.52 5.46
CA PRO A 581 19.99 38.96 5.34
C PRO A 581 20.84 39.76 4.34
N ALA A 582 22.17 39.76 4.53
CA ALA A 582 23.08 40.60 3.73
C ALA A 582 22.99 40.35 2.22
N TRP A 583 22.78 39.10 1.80
CA TRP A 583 22.63 38.70 0.39
C TRP A 583 21.28 39.09 -0.23
N ALA A 584 20.30 39.53 0.57
CA ALA A 584 19.01 39.99 0.09
C ALA A 584 18.85 41.52 0.16
N ARG A 585 19.89 42.28 0.53
CA ARG A 585 19.78 43.72 0.83
C ARG A 585 19.13 44.51 -0.30
N ASP A 586 19.51 44.24 -1.55
CA ASP A 586 19.13 45.04 -2.72
C ASP A 586 17.91 44.49 -3.48
N VAL A 587 17.23 43.45 -2.97
CA VAL A 587 16.03 42.88 -3.61
C VAL A 587 14.77 43.16 -2.81
N THR A 588 13.67 43.43 -3.51
CA THR A 588 12.33 43.65 -2.95
C THR A 588 11.40 42.51 -3.33
N SER A 589 10.27 42.36 -2.65
CA SER A 589 9.25 41.36 -3.00
C SER A 589 8.72 41.55 -4.43
N SER A 590 8.69 42.80 -4.93
CA SER A 590 8.25 43.15 -6.28
C SER A 590 9.18 42.71 -7.41
N ASP A 591 10.41 42.30 -7.08
CA ASP A 591 11.39 41.76 -8.05
C ASP A 591 11.12 40.30 -8.41
N PHE A 592 10.14 39.67 -7.76
CA PHE A 592 9.77 38.29 -7.95
C PHE A 592 8.35 38.13 -8.51
N VAL A 593 8.16 37.07 -9.27
CA VAL A 593 6.86 36.63 -9.80
C VAL A 593 6.64 35.16 -9.48
N LEU A 594 5.37 34.75 -9.42
CA LEU A 594 4.99 33.35 -9.28
C LEU A 594 4.70 32.75 -10.65
N LEU A 595 5.01 31.47 -10.83
CA LEU A 595 4.72 30.72 -12.05
C LEU A 595 3.53 29.80 -11.80
N SER A 596 2.45 30.01 -12.56
CA SER A 596 1.28 29.13 -12.55
C SER A 596 1.49 27.90 -13.44
N LYS A 597 0.77 26.82 -13.13
CA LYS A 597 0.76 25.55 -13.87
C LYS A 597 0.39 25.70 -15.35
N ASN A 598 -0.38 26.73 -15.70
CA ASN A 598 -0.79 27.04 -17.08
C ASN A 598 0.27 27.83 -17.87
N GLY A 599 1.34 28.30 -17.22
CA GLY A 599 2.38 29.13 -17.82
C GLY A 599 2.21 30.63 -17.59
N GLU A 600 1.16 31.08 -16.90
CA GLU A 600 1.00 32.47 -16.49
C GLU A 600 2.05 32.87 -15.43
N ARG A 601 2.40 34.17 -15.43
CA ARG A 601 3.28 34.80 -14.45
C ARG A 601 2.45 35.77 -13.63
N CYS A 602 2.38 35.56 -12.33
CA CYS A 602 1.52 36.34 -11.44
C CYS A 602 2.35 37.14 -10.45
N HIS A 603 1.74 38.12 -9.80
CA HIS A 603 2.41 38.88 -8.77
C HIS A 603 2.67 38.00 -7.53
N HIS A 604 3.72 38.31 -6.75
CA HIS A 604 4.15 37.46 -5.63
C HIS A 604 3.09 37.28 -4.52
N ASN A 605 2.14 38.21 -4.40
CA ASN A 605 1.05 38.18 -3.43
C ASN A 605 -0.21 37.45 -3.93
N GLU A 606 -0.27 37.05 -5.21
CA GLU A 606 -1.40 36.33 -5.80
C GLU A 606 -1.26 34.81 -5.60
N TYR A 607 -0.57 34.38 -4.54
CA TYR A 607 -0.25 32.97 -4.31
C TYR A 607 -1.47 32.07 -4.05
N GLU A 608 -2.63 32.61 -3.69
CA GLU A 608 -3.86 31.82 -3.49
C GLU A 608 -4.46 31.30 -4.80
N THR A 609 -4.22 32.02 -5.90
CA THR A 609 -4.70 31.67 -7.24
C THR A 609 -3.56 31.25 -8.16
N CYS A 610 -2.31 31.60 -7.83
CA CYS A 610 -1.12 31.34 -8.62
C CYS A 610 -0.08 30.52 -7.85
N HIS A 611 -0.34 29.22 -7.78
CA HIS A 611 0.50 28.26 -7.05
C HIS A 611 0.57 26.89 -7.73
N LEU A 612 1.46 26.04 -7.21
CA LEU A 612 1.60 24.66 -7.70
C LEU A 612 0.63 23.72 -6.99
N ALA A 613 0.64 23.74 -5.66
CA ALA A 613 -0.27 22.96 -4.82
C ALA A 613 -0.42 23.59 -3.43
N LYS A 614 -1.63 23.47 -2.86
CA LYS A 614 -1.82 23.60 -1.41
C LYS A 614 -1.27 22.37 -0.71
N VAL A 615 -0.51 22.58 0.37
CA VAL A 615 0.14 21.52 1.14
C VAL A 615 -0.45 21.51 2.54
N CYS A 616 -0.94 20.36 2.98
CA CYS A 616 -1.47 20.17 4.31
C CYS A 616 -0.40 20.31 5.40
N ASN A 617 -0.86 20.52 6.64
CA ASN A 617 0.00 20.42 7.81
C ASN A 617 0.35 18.96 8.11
N HIS A 618 1.27 18.78 9.06
CA HIS A 618 1.56 17.45 9.58
C HIS A 618 0.33 16.92 10.32
N ALA A 619 0.16 15.61 10.31
CA ALA A 619 -0.97 14.95 10.95
C ALA A 619 -0.51 13.79 11.82
N VAL A 620 -1.20 13.60 12.94
CA VAL A 620 -1.19 12.32 13.66
C VAL A 620 -1.98 11.33 12.84
N VAL A 621 -1.37 10.19 12.55
CA VAL A 621 -1.96 9.11 11.76
C VAL A 621 -2.05 7.84 12.60
N SER A 622 -3.17 7.13 12.47
CA SER A 622 -3.46 5.90 13.21
C SER A 622 -4.21 4.89 12.33
N ARG A 623 -4.34 3.65 12.82
CA ARG A 623 -5.28 2.68 12.25
C ARG A 623 -6.73 3.11 12.50
N PRO A 624 -7.68 2.87 11.57
CA PRO A 624 -9.09 3.22 11.74
C PRO A 624 -9.70 2.72 13.05
N GLU A 625 -9.42 1.48 13.46
CA GLU A 625 -9.98 0.88 14.69
C GLU A 625 -9.44 1.50 15.99
N ARG A 626 -8.32 2.24 15.94
CA ARG A 626 -7.71 2.93 17.09
C ARG A 626 -7.86 4.45 17.02
N ALA A 627 -8.38 4.98 15.91
CA ALA A 627 -8.44 6.40 15.64
C ALA A 627 -9.13 7.20 16.75
N GLU A 628 -10.29 6.74 17.22
CA GLU A 628 -11.07 7.43 18.26
C GLU A 628 -10.35 7.44 19.62
N VAL A 629 -9.73 6.31 20.00
CA VAL A 629 -8.97 6.21 21.25
C VAL A 629 -7.74 7.11 21.21
N VAL A 630 -6.93 7.02 20.14
CA VAL A 630 -5.73 7.85 19.99
C VAL A 630 -6.12 9.33 20.01
N LYS A 631 -7.16 9.70 19.27
CA LYS A 631 -7.67 11.08 19.25
C LYS A 631 -8.05 11.56 20.65
N LYS A 632 -8.84 10.78 21.40
CA LYS A 632 -9.23 11.10 22.78
C LYS A 632 -8.01 11.33 23.68
N VAL A 633 -7.11 10.35 23.72
CA VAL A 633 -5.93 10.37 24.61
C VAL A 633 -5.01 11.54 24.27
N VAL A 634 -4.68 11.75 22.99
CA VAL A 634 -3.76 12.81 22.58
C VAL A 634 -4.34 14.21 22.89
N LEU A 635 -5.65 14.42 22.69
CA LEU A 635 -6.31 15.68 23.06
C LEU A 635 -6.33 15.91 24.57
N GLU A 636 -6.46 14.86 25.38
CA GLU A 636 -6.34 14.94 26.85
C GLU A 636 -4.91 15.26 27.29
N GLN A 637 -3.91 14.63 26.68
CA GLN A 637 -2.49 14.91 26.94
C GLN A 637 -2.12 16.36 26.56
N GLN A 638 -2.65 16.87 25.44
CA GLN A 638 -2.46 18.28 25.05
C GLN A 638 -3.04 19.27 26.06
N LYS A 639 -4.18 18.98 26.70
CA LYS A 639 -4.74 19.87 27.74
C LYS A 639 -3.82 20.01 28.95
N ARG A 640 -2.99 18.99 29.21
CA ARG A 640 -1.99 19.01 30.28
C ARG A 640 -0.69 19.65 29.79
N PHE A 641 -0.17 19.21 28.65
CA PHE A 641 1.23 19.46 28.24
C PHE A 641 1.39 20.32 26.97
N GLY A 642 0.30 20.74 26.34
CA GLY A 642 0.31 21.60 25.16
C GLY A 642 0.69 23.05 25.49
N SER A 643 0.72 23.92 24.48
CA SER A 643 1.15 25.32 24.62
C SER A 643 0.36 26.11 25.67
N GLN A 644 -0.94 25.82 25.81
CA GLN A 644 -1.85 26.39 26.81
C GLN A 644 -2.21 25.40 27.93
N GLY A 645 -1.41 24.33 28.11
CA GLY A 645 -1.70 23.25 29.03
C GLY A 645 -1.49 23.60 30.51
N THR A 646 -2.23 22.94 31.40
CA THR A 646 -2.17 23.16 32.87
C THR A 646 -0.85 22.73 33.51
N GLU A 647 -0.14 21.79 32.90
CA GLU A 647 1.10 21.18 33.35
C GLU A 647 2.23 21.40 32.32
N LYS A 648 2.15 22.47 31.52
CA LYS A 648 3.14 22.74 30.46
C LYS A 648 4.57 22.83 31.00
N ASP A 649 4.78 23.30 32.22
CA ASP A 649 6.10 23.44 32.83
C ASP A 649 6.69 22.09 33.33
N VAL A 650 5.87 21.03 33.39
CA VAL A 650 6.30 19.66 33.73
C VAL A 650 6.80 18.94 32.48
N PHE A 651 6.09 19.09 31.37
CA PHE A 651 6.47 18.53 30.08
C PHE A 651 5.91 19.41 28.94
N HIS A 652 6.79 19.81 28.02
CA HIS A 652 6.42 20.60 26.84
C HIS A 652 6.19 19.70 25.62
N MET A 653 4.93 19.51 25.22
CA MET A 653 4.59 18.63 24.10
C MET A 653 5.11 19.16 22.74
N PHE A 654 4.99 20.47 22.50
CA PHE A 654 5.29 21.14 21.21
C PHE A 654 6.59 21.96 21.20
N GLN A 655 7.51 21.61 22.11
CA GLN A 655 8.87 22.16 22.14
C GLN A 655 9.86 21.00 22.29
N SER A 656 11.06 21.13 21.74
CA SER A 656 12.06 20.07 21.81
C SER A 656 13.49 20.62 21.78
N ASP A 657 14.39 19.95 22.51
CA ASP A 657 15.83 20.24 22.47
C ASP A 657 16.44 19.83 21.12
N ALA A 658 16.04 18.64 20.66
CA ALA A 658 16.30 18.19 19.30
C ALA A 658 15.12 18.63 18.44
N LYS A 659 15.37 19.63 17.59
CA LYS A 659 14.36 20.29 16.74
C LYS A 659 13.31 19.34 16.16
N ASP A 660 12.04 19.73 16.26
CA ASP A 660 10.86 19.05 15.72
C ASP A 660 10.72 17.57 16.16
N SER A 661 11.09 17.24 17.42
CA SER A 661 10.94 15.87 17.94
C SER A 661 9.48 15.54 18.31
N LEU A 662 8.94 14.45 17.76
CA LEU A 662 7.56 13.94 17.86
C LEU A 662 6.50 14.83 17.20
N PHE A 663 6.62 16.13 17.38
CA PHE A 663 5.77 17.17 16.81
C PHE A 663 6.64 18.32 16.36
N LYS A 664 6.15 19.11 15.41
CA LYS A 664 6.85 20.32 14.99
C LYS A 664 6.90 21.35 16.11
N ASP A 665 8.07 21.95 16.30
CA ASP A 665 8.23 23.04 17.27
C ASP A 665 7.42 24.26 16.82
N GLY A 666 6.71 24.88 17.75
CA GLY A 666 5.83 26.00 17.45
C GLY A 666 4.41 25.61 16.99
N THR A 667 4.06 24.32 17.08
CA THR A 667 2.65 23.90 17.06
C THR A 667 1.91 24.57 18.23
N GLU A 668 0.79 25.24 17.94
CA GLU A 668 -0.08 25.85 18.96
C GLU A 668 -0.96 24.79 19.60
N CYS A 669 -1.60 23.97 18.77
CA CYS A 669 -2.39 22.82 19.20
C CYS A 669 -2.49 21.75 18.11
N LEU A 670 -2.99 20.59 18.49
CA LEU A 670 -3.53 19.55 17.64
C LEU A 670 -5.05 19.68 17.62
N ALA A 671 -5.64 19.69 16.42
CA ALA A 671 -7.09 19.80 16.22
C ALA A 671 -7.63 18.68 15.32
N VAL A 672 -8.92 18.38 15.43
CA VAL A 672 -9.58 17.38 14.59
C VAL A 672 -9.74 17.94 13.16
N PRO A 673 -9.24 17.27 12.11
CA PRO A 673 -9.44 17.73 10.74
C PRO A 673 -10.88 17.45 10.27
N ASN A 674 -11.42 18.31 9.41
CA ASN A 674 -12.66 18.03 8.66
C ASN A 674 -12.49 16.83 7.71
N GLU A 675 -11.29 16.69 7.17
CA GLU A 675 -10.91 15.68 6.20
C GLU A 675 -10.47 14.39 6.90
N ASN A 676 -11.31 13.36 6.86
CA ASN A 676 -11.08 12.08 7.55
C ASN A 676 -10.43 10.98 6.69
N THR A 677 -10.15 11.26 5.42
CA THR A 677 -9.38 10.39 4.54
C THR A 677 -8.09 11.06 4.14
N PHE A 678 -7.03 10.28 3.88
CA PHE A 678 -5.78 10.88 3.42
C PHE A 678 -5.96 11.60 2.07
N GLU A 679 -6.85 11.15 1.19
CA GLU A 679 -7.06 11.84 -0.09
C GLU A 679 -7.68 13.22 0.07
N THR A 680 -8.67 13.33 0.96
CA THR A 680 -9.31 14.62 1.25
C THR A 680 -8.37 15.53 2.03
N TYR A 681 -7.62 14.96 2.99
CA TYR A 681 -6.67 15.70 3.84
C TYR A 681 -5.49 16.26 3.05
N LEU A 682 -4.92 15.48 2.13
CA LEU A 682 -3.82 15.95 1.26
C LEU A 682 -4.29 16.92 0.19
N GLY A 683 -5.55 16.79 -0.26
CA GLY A 683 -6.10 17.56 -1.36
C GLY A 683 -5.68 17.05 -2.75
N GLN A 684 -6.54 17.27 -3.74
CA GLN A 684 -6.36 16.75 -5.10
C GLN A 684 -5.09 17.25 -5.79
N GLU A 685 -4.73 18.53 -5.61
CA GLU A 685 -3.54 19.10 -6.25
C GLU A 685 -2.24 18.43 -5.77
N TYR A 686 -2.14 18.17 -4.46
CA TYR A 686 -0.96 17.53 -3.90
C TYR A 686 -0.91 16.05 -4.29
N LEU A 687 -2.05 15.34 -4.26
CA LEU A 687 -2.14 13.96 -4.74
C LEU A 687 -1.65 13.81 -6.18
N GLN A 688 -2.07 14.70 -7.10
CA GLN A 688 -1.62 14.67 -8.49
C GLN A 688 -0.10 14.81 -8.61
N SER A 689 0.53 15.63 -7.77
CA SER A 689 1.98 15.75 -7.74
C SER A 689 2.66 14.47 -7.23
N LEU A 690 2.11 13.85 -6.19
CA LEU A 690 2.62 12.59 -5.64
C LEU A 690 2.40 11.41 -6.59
N GLU A 691 1.32 11.43 -7.38
CA GLU A 691 1.08 10.46 -8.46
C GLU A 691 2.19 10.49 -9.50
N GLY A 692 2.76 11.65 -9.80
CA GLY A 692 3.95 11.78 -10.64
C GLY A 692 5.17 11.04 -10.07
N PHE A 693 5.25 10.86 -8.76
CA PHE A 693 6.34 10.13 -8.09
C PHE A 693 6.10 8.64 -7.90
N THR A 694 4.88 8.16 -8.12
CA THR A 694 4.51 6.76 -7.94
C THR A 694 5.50 5.83 -8.66
N LYS A 695 5.73 6.03 -9.95
CA LYS A 695 6.70 5.21 -10.71
C LYS A 695 8.16 5.29 -10.23
N CYS A 696 8.49 6.29 -9.43
CA CYS A 696 9.84 6.62 -8.95
C CYS A 696 10.07 6.31 -7.48
N SER A 697 9.03 5.93 -6.75
CA SER A 697 9.13 5.67 -5.34
C SER A 697 9.96 4.40 -5.09
N SER A 698 11.07 4.56 -4.38
CA SER A 698 11.84 3.46 -3.80
C SER A 698 11.15 2.86 -2.57
N SER A 699 10.06 3.46 -2.07
CA SER A 699 9.33 3.00 -0.90
C SER A 699 8.85 1.58 -1.10
N VAL A 700 9.40 0.66 -0.30
CA VAL A 700 9.12 -0.76 -0.41
C VAL A 700 7.69 -1.03 0.04
N ILE A 701 7.22 -0.34 1.07
CA ILE A 701 5.83 -0.38 1.55
C ILE A 701 4.86 -0.05 0.42
N TRP A 702 5.15 1.02 -0.31
CA TRP A 702 4.30 1.44 -1.41
C TRP A 702 4.20 0.40 -2.54
N LYS A 703 5.31 -0.29 -2.87
CA LYS A 703 5.30 -1.43 -3.83
C LYS A 703 4.50 -2.63 -3.31
N VAL A 704 4.53 -2.90 -2.00
CA VAL A 704 3.74 -3.96 -1.34
C VAL A 704 2.24 -3.70 -1.46
N PHE A 705 1.81 -2.44 -1.24
CA PHE A 705 0.40 -2.06 -1.33
C PHE A 705 -0.09 -1.71 -2.75
N GLN A 706 0.81 -1.43 -3.69
CA GLN A 706 0.47 -1.30 -5.12
C GLN A 706 0.30 -2.63 -5.83
N ALA A 707 1.14 -3.65 -5.55
CA ALA A 707 0.95 -5.00 -6.07
C ALA A 707 -0.43 -5.60 -5.68
N ARG A 708 -1.08 -4.97 -4.71
CA ARG A 708 -2.40 -5.28 -4.16
C ARG A 708 -3.59 -4.62 -4.87
N LYS A 709 -3.40 -3.77 -5.89
CA LYS A 709 -4.45 -3.17 -6.75
C LYS A 709 -3.96 -3.02 -8.20
N SER A 710 -4.61 -3.65 -9.17
CA SER A 710 -4.42 -3.39 -10.62
C SER A 710 -5.73 -3.74 -11.38
N SER A 711 -6.28 -3.01 -12.37
CA SER A 711 -5.90 -1.84 -13.17
C SER A 711 -7.17 -1.28 -13.87
N ARG A 712 -7.36 0.06 -13.99
CA ARG A 712 -8.47 0.68 -14.77
C ARG A 712 -8.08 0.88 -16.26
N THR A 713 -8.97 0.59 -17.22
CA THR A 713 -8.62 0.49 -18.67
C THR A 713 -9.55 1.20 -19.67
N ALA A 714 -10.62 1.90 -19.22
CA ALA A 714 -11.57 2.59 -20.12
C ALA A 714 -11.36 4.11 -20.23
N VAL A 715 -11.79 4.73 -21.32
CA VAL A 715 -11.77 6.18 -21.60
C VAL A 715 -13.18 6.59 -22.01
N LEU A 716 -13.75 7.59 -21.36
CA LEU A 716 -15.16 7.96 -21.55
C LEU A 716 -15.27 9.36 -22.18
N LEU A 717 -16.18 9.59 -23.12
CA LEU A 717 -16.42 10.88 -23.79
C LEU A 717 -17.82 11.40 -23.41
N ALA A 718 -17.94 12.48 -22.65
CA ALA A 718 -19.16 12.86 -21.91
C ALA A 718 -19.44 14.38 -21.85
N GLY A 719 -20.71 14.81 -21.73
CA GLY A 719 -21.18 16.22 -21.53
C GLY A 719 -22.32 16.69 -22.48
N LEU A 720 -22.37 17.87 -23.13
CA LEU A 720 -23.61 18.41 -23.79
C LEU A 720 -23.95 18.03 -25.26
N CYS A 721 -25.20 18.22 -25.70
CA CYS A 721 -25.60 18.01 -27.11
C CYS A 721 -24.70 18.83 -28.07
N ASP A 722 -24.39 18.25 -29.23
CA ASP A 722 -23.59 18.84 -30.33
C ASP A 722 -22.14 19.25 -30.04
N SER A 723 -21.60 18.95 -28.85
CA SER A 723 -20.22 19.33 -28.51
C SER A 723 -19.14 18.36 -29.04
N GLY A 724 -19.39 17.73 -30.19
CA GLY A 724 -18.38 16.98 -30.93
C GLY A 724 -17.96 15.59 -30.40
N LYS A 725 -18.52 15.02 -29.32
CA LYS A 725 -18.02 13.68 -28.83
C LYS A 725 -18.12 12.57 -29.86
N THR A 726 -19.27 12.47 -30.53
CA THR A 726 -19.57 11.36 -31.44
C THR A 726 -18.72 11.53 -32.69
N LEU A 727 -18.46 12.78 -33.07
CA LEU A 727 -17.47 13.17 -34.06
C LEU A 727 -16.04 12.79 -33.62
N LEU A 728 -15.66 13.03 -32.36
CA LEU A 728 -14.35 12.65 -31.79
C LEU A 728 -14.21 11.12 -31.65
N PHE A 729 -15.27 10.40 -31.29
CA PHE A 729 -15.35 8.94 -31.22
C PHE A 729 -15.12 8.32 -32.61
N VAL A 730 -15.83 8.83 -33.63
CA VAL A 730 -15.67 8.38 -35.03
C VAL A 730 -14.32 8.76 -35.59
N ARG A 731 -13.80 9.96 -35.30
CA ARG A 731 -12.48 10.44 -35.76
C ARG A 731 -11.33 9.64 -35.16
N LEU A 732 -11.43 9.25 -33.89
CA LEU A 732 -10.42 8.42 -33.22
C LEU A 732 -10.40 6.98 -33.77
N LEU A 733 -11.56 6.42 -34.15
CA LEU A 733 -11.64 5.04 -34.64
C LEU A 733 -11.34 4.91 -36.14
N THR A 734 -11.67 5.92 -36.95
CA THR A 734 -11.65 5.83 -38.41
C THR A 734 -10.70 6.83 -39.09
N GLY A 735 -10.23 7.86 -38.38
CA GLY A 735 -9.31 8.89 -38.88
C GLY A 735 -9.96 10.05 -39.65
N ASN A 736 -11.26 9.98 -39.96
CA ASN A 736 -11.95 10.93 -40.84
C ASN A 736 -13.03 11.76 -40.12
N PHE A 737 -13.37 12.93 -40.69
CA PHE A 737 -14.51 13.74 -40.28
C PHE A 737 -15.82 13.21 -40.89
N ARG A 738 -16.90 13.15 -40.09
CA ARG A 738 -18.26 12.87 -40.55
C ARG A 738 -19.25 13.76 -39.81
N ASN A 739 -20.29 14.27 -40.49
CA ASN A 739 -21.35 15.01 -39.81
C ASN A 739 -22.08 14.08 -38.82
N THR A 740 -22.22 14.51 -37.56
CA THR A 740 -22.83 13.72 -36.47
C THR A 740 -24.07 14.41 -35.90
N GLN A 741 -25.03 13.61 -35.43
CA GLN A 741 -26.23 14.06 -34.72
C GLN A 741 -26.14 13.73 -33.22
N THR A 742 -27.03 14.30 -32.40
CA THR A 742 -27.03 14.09 -30.95
C THR A 742 -27.44 12.66 -30.55
N SER A 743 -26.60 11.98 -29.75
CA SER A 743 -26.79 10.57 -29.31
C SER A 743 -27.61 10.44 -28.01
N ILE A 744 -28.56 9.49 -28.01
CA ILE A 744 -29.47 9.16 -26.89
C ILE A 744 -29.09 7.85 -26.13
N THR A 745 -28.10 7.10 -26.61
CA THR A 745 -27.50 5.89 -25.98
C THR A 745 -25.96 5.99 -25.99
N ASP A 746 -25.26 5.15 -25.21
CA ASP A 746 -23.78 5.09 -25.20
C ASP A 746 -23.20 4.23 -26.35
N GLY A 747 -22.02 4.60 -26.85
CA GLY A 747 -21.31 3.85 -27.90
C GLY A 747 -19.89 3.49 -27.47
N SER A 748 -19.44 2.24 -27.63
CA SER A 748 -18.14 1.79 -27.11
C SER A 748 -17.29 1.05 -28.15
N ALA A 749 -15.97 1.23 -28.11
CA ALA A 749 -15.05 0.60 -29.05
C ALA A 749 -13.61 0.53 -28.52
N LEU A 750 -12.85 -0.46 -28.99
CA LEU A 750 -11.45 -0.65 -28.61
C LEU A 750 -10.56 0.30 -29.44
N TYR A 751 -9.85 1.20 -28.76
CA TYR A 751 -8.91 2.13 -29.38
C TYR A 751 -7.47 1.66 -29.19
N ARG A 752 -6.75 1.55 -30.31
CA ARG A 752 -5.37 1.10 -30.38
C ARG A 752 -4.46 2.31 -30.38
N ILE A 753 -3.68 2.49 -29.32
CA ILE A 753 -2.86 3.68 -29.12
C ILE A 753 -1.68 3.64 -30.11
N LYS A 754 -1.59 4.63 -31.00
CA LYS A 754 -0.63 4.65 -32.13
C LYS A 754 0.85 4.53 -31.72
N ASN A 755 1.19 4.80 -30.45
CA ASN A 755 2.57 4.78 -29.95
C ASN A 755 2.89 3.63 -28.96
N ASP A 756 1.95 2.72 -28.69
CA ASP A 756 2.18 1.57 -27.80
C ASP A 756 1.55 0.31 -28.42
N LYS A 757 2.36 -0.44 -29.20
CA LYS A 757 1.89 -1.47 -30.14
C LYS A 757 1.18 -2.68 -29.48
N ASN A 758 1.26 -2.82 -28.15
CA ASN A 758 0.64 -3.89 -27.37
C ASN A 758 -0.40 -3.41 -26.35
N ARG A 759 -0.88 -2.15 -26.42
CA ARG A 759 -1.82 -1.62 -25.43
C ARG A 759 -3.11 -1.09 -26.06
N ASN A 760 -4.22 -1.72 -25.67
CA ASN A 760 -5.58 -1.35 -26.09
C ASN A 760 -6.30 -0.67 -24.93
N VAL A 761 -7.09 0.38 -25.22
CA VAL A 761 -8.00 1.03 -24.25
C VAL A 761 -9.42 1.02 -24.79
N THR A 762 -10.42 0.95 -23.90
CA THR A 762 -11.83 0.97 -24.32
C THR A 762 -12.33 2.41 -24.35
N LEU A 763 -12.63 2.96 -25.52
CA LEU A 763 -13.26 4.26 -25.69
C LEU A 763 -14.78 4.12 -25.58
N ILE A 764 -15.48 5.01 -24.86
CA ILE A 764 -16.94 4.97 -24.68
C ILE A 764 -17.52 6.39 -24.80
N ASP A 765 -18.37 6.64 -25.79
CA ASP A 765 -19.14 7.88 -25.99
C ASP A 765 -20.44 7.86 -25.17
N LEU A 766 -20.66 8.91 -24.36
CA LEU A 766 -21.81 9.04 -23.47
C LEU A 766 -22.87 10.01 -24.04
N PRO A 767 -24.16 9.78 -23.76
CA PRO A 767 -25.26 10.63 -24.22
C PRO A 767 -25.10 12.11 -23.86
N GLY A 768 -25.57 12.98 -24.75
CA GLY A 768 -25.45 14.44 -24.62
C GLY A 768 -26.49 15.11 -23.72
N HIS A 769 -27.66 14.48 -23.58
CA HIS A 769 -28.81 15.03 -22.87
C HIS A 769 -28.64 14.97 -21.35
N GLU A 770 -29.01 16.04 -20.64
CA GLU A 770 -28.66 16.25 -19.23
C GLU A 770 -29.24 15.18 -18.28
N SER A 771 -30.49 14.73 -18.50
CA SER A 771 -31.15 13.70 -17.69
C SER A 771 -30.58 12.28 -17.84
N LEU A 772 -29.92 11.96 -18.96
CA LEU A 772 -29.33 10.64 -19.22
C LEU A 772 -27.81 10.63 -18.95
N ARG A 773 -27.13 11.77 -19.13
CA ARG A 773 -25.68 11.89 -18.94
C ARG A 773 -25.20 11.49 -17.54
N LEU A 774 -25.93 11.88 -16.49
CA LEU A 774 -25.54 11.59 -15.11
C LEU A 774 -25.68 10.09 -14.76
N GLN A 775 -26.75 9.45 -15.23
CA GLN A 775 -27.02 8.02 -15.02
C GLN A 775 -25.95 7.12 -15.68
N PHE A 776 -25.41 7.54 -16.82
CA PHE A 776 -24.37 6.80 -17.54
C PHE A 776 -22.94 7.19 -17.12
N LEU A 777 -22.70 8.42 -16.63
CA LEU A 777 -21.44 8.78 -15.98
C LEU A 777 -21.21 7.91 -14.74
N ASP A 778 -22.23 7.71 -13.91
CA ASP A 778 -22.12 6.92 -12.68
C ASP A 778 -21.89 5.43 -12.96
N ARG A 779 -22.52 4.92 -14.04
CA ARG A 779 -22.41 3.53 -14.52
C ARG A 779 -20.99 3.11 -14.93
N PHE A 780 -20.13 4.03 -15.39
CA PHE A 780 -18.83 3.69 -15.97
C PHE A 780 -17.60 4.20 -15.18
N LYS A 781 -17.78 4.84 -14.01
CA LYS A 781 -16.69 5.63 -13.37
C LYS A 781 -15.62 4.83 -12.68
N THR A 782 -16.01 3.64 -12.27
CA THR A 782 -15.15 2.65 -11.63
C THR A 782 -14.29 1.90 -12.65
N ALA A 783 -14.71 1.83 -13.91
CA ALA A 783 -13.98 1.25 -15.04
C ALA A 783 -13.07 2.28 -15.78
N ALA A 784 -13.34 3.58 -15.59
CA ALA A 784 -12.67 4.66 -16.28
C ALA A 784 -11.25 4.93 -15.78
N ARG A 785 -10.31 4.89 -16.72
CA ARG A 785 -8.96 5.45 -16.66
C ARG A 785 -9.00 6.99 -16.78
N CYS A 786 -9.96 7.52 -17.53
CA CYS A 786 -10.28 8.95 -17.66
C CYS A 786 -11.69 9.18 -18.23
N TYR A 787 -12.23 10.38 -17.99
CA TYR A 787 -13.47 10.93 -18.54
C TYR A 787 -13.17 12.24 -19.28
N ASN A 788 -13.87 12.49 -20.38
CA ASN A 788 -13.93 13.78 -21.04
C ASN A 788 -15.29 14.40 -20.73
N GLY A 789 -15.35 15.59 -20.14
CA GLY A 789 -16.57 16.24 -19.66
C GLY A 789 -17.12 17.36 -20.56
N LYS A 790 -16.64 17.50 -21.82
CA LYS A 790 -17.08 18.43 -22.92
C LYS A 790 -16.95 19.92 -22.60
N ILE A 791 -16.81 20.83 -23.58
CA ILE A 791 -17.65 21.04 -24.77
C ILE A 791 -16.81 21.64 -25.93
N PHE A 792 -17.08 21.13 -27.14
CA PHE A 792 -16.68 21.52 -28.51
C PHE A 792 -15.35 20.96 -29.03
#